data_AF-E9B352-F1
#
_entry.id   AF-E9B352-F1
#
_cell.length_a   1.000
_cell.length_b   1.000
_cell.length_c   1.000
_cell.angle_alpha   90.00
_cell.angle_beta   90.00
_cell.angle_gamma   90.00
#
_symmetry.space_group_name_H-M   'P 1'
#
loop_
_entity.id
_entity.type
_entity.pdbx_description
1 polymer ?
#
loop_
_entity_poly.entity_id
_entity_poly.type
_entity_poly.pdbx_seq_one_letter_code
_entity_poly.pdbx_strand_id
1 'polypeptide(L)'
;MSRADKQQHQEHVVGTSRDASVRLFAFANTRPGYQVVFAPEEPLIILKSKNSATPQHPCLQWEPLSTVVFQARPNTTHAVYVADTTHLSSIATYDQEEHVNGAAVGPLLKRLSNVITRLNPHNATMVAAGVSGHLAMKYVLVGEKTLGHRDRLVQRLVLLCPTSLSALTAMTNAVIKRPAVGGYQLPEVIVLLKEQAEVPGWSAWLTALQDVHHRISSFRVTTDLGPSLFAAVAREAGLAAADGTVVDVQQRYAAPRVYRLDFVLSKQTKSVEQLPRLSPLDTLGYDDAANEDDYEDADSSDKESDFKESADDAAAGDSAGDVESCYRCGSEGCGGSHEHGADAAVSDSAVSMLVSGLHGLANWCDPVRVIVEGRVLDLGAGLVGTTDGCVEVTNLPEVVAADSTLAAWHARAASTDQKAKQRRPPAVAVAGMLSRDNEGRTTLRAEEARPLTKAEVLHSMTAGSSIEEIPVHYNTSRIAHDYGALLIRGRKCALVRNVGDAMDAHMRIPFAPHSRTEESCMDCAVRALCDACEVSSDNFFLPSYLPPVVYYPTSATADADHVGPRCVTIYTALAISPPPRGAASDVVEDAPEPEEPYDWVSFSRALALVETEAEREALQEAQRHLERAHKAGLYTPVKGCGLFGEDVKPHSGAAVGAALPKATVTGIPSRAGQRPKTLAGIEFYVIVCPGGAAAELTPLLTQALPTSCSLACGEDTATSYIEDIAAEAQWRGERHVLLLLGGHDDAETFCEAHLVHLTEKRHATAQVFTVLLPHVATSITELGGGALASEVEARLDSLLSAVRVSDALITMVPPKELSRGEHGVLQVCCRANPDLMLFYSWEARHPFTVCDRTPSESGSASDADATPVLKEMKVRTPAGVPVAPAALAFLTHAGALDCFYAAGECRLLFAQGDVWVPTRGSTQGFVYLDVVSHCLTVEPGKEWASESDADRTSELTLLVWCANDAAAGTVATHAAALETQLQWSEARDGSDWLLAYDPLPQWD
;
A
#
# COMPACT_ATOMS: atom_id res chain seq x y z
N MET A 1 -2.52 -6.54 7.72
CA MET A 1 -2.95 -6.27 6.34
C MET A 1 -3.17 -4.79 6.09
N SER A 2 -2.07 -4.05 5.90
CA SER A 2 -2.05 -2.67 5.37
C SER A 2 -2.70 -2.62 3.98
N ARG A 3 -3.15 -1.48 3.44
CA ARG A 3 -3.83 -1.56 2.13
C ARG A 3 -2.87 -2.04 1.02
N ALA A 4 -1.58 -1.71 1.18
CA ALA A 4 -0.44 -2.28 0.46
C ALA A 4 -0.29 -3.81 0.65
N ASP A 5 -0.77 -4.44 1.72
CA ASP A 5 -0.81 -5.91 1.85
C ASP A 5 -1.85 -6.55 0.89
N LYS A 6 -2.75 -5.75 0.27
CA LYS A 6 -3.70 -6.19 -0.77
C LYS A 6 -3.15 -6.08 -2.20
N GLN A 7 -2.13 -5.27 -2.42
CA GLN A 7 -1.52 -5.00 -3.73
C GLN A 7 -0.16 -5.72 -3.89
N GLN A 8 0.58 -5.86 -2.79
CA GLN A 8 1.64 -6.86 -2.60
C GLN A 8 1.13 -8.31 -2.71
N HIS A 9 -0.19 -8.47 -2.66
CA HIS A 9 -0.86 -9.69 -3.04
C HIS A 9 -1.08 -9.83 -4.56
N GLN A 10 -1.33 -8.73 -5.27
CA GLN A 10 -1.53 -8.69 -6.72
C GLN A 10 -0.25 -8.96 -7.52
N GLU A 11 0.94 -8.68 -6.97
CA GLU A 11 2.21 -9.02 -7.62
C GLU A 11 2.67 -10.47 -7.37
N HIS A 12 2.27 -11.06 -6.24
CA HIS A 12 3.03 -12.17 -5.68
C HIS A 12 2.16 -13.12 -4.89
N VAL A 13 1.33 -13.92 -5.55
CA VAL A 13 1.62 -15.33 -5.32
C VAL A 13 1.69 -16.12 -6.62
N VAL A 14 2.95 -16.25 -7.04
CA VAL A 14 3.49 -17.35 -7.83
C VAL A 14 2.82 -17.50 -9.20
N GLY A 15 3.11 -16.54 -10.07
CA GLY A 15 2.97 -16.72 -11.51
C GLY A 15 1.94 -15.81 -12.17
N THR A 16 2.21 -14.50 -12.20
CA THR A 16 1.78 -13.71 -13.36
C THR A 16 2.84 -13.89 -14.45
N SER A 17 2.40 -14.14 -15.69
CA SER A 17 3.20 -14.56 -16.85
C SER A 17 4.27 -13.56 -17.33
N ARG A 18 4.51 -12.49 -16.56
CA ARG A 18 5.42 -11.38 -16.91
C ARG A 18 6.45 -11.04 -15.83
N ASP A 19 6.41 -11.67 -14.65
CA ASP A 19 7.38 -11.39 -13.58
C ASP A 19 8.39 -12.54 -13.39
N ALA A 20 9.65 -12.19 -13.14
CA ALA A 20 10.71 -13.13 -12.79
C ALA A 20 10.49 -13.62 -11.35
N SER A 21 9.50 -14.48 -11.13
CA SER A 21 9.15 -15.08 -9.83
C SER A 21 9.38 -16.60 -9.82
N VAL A 22 9.39 -17.21 -8.62
CA VAL A 22 9.44 -18.67 -8.48
C VAL A 22 8.09 -19.21 -8.92
N ARG A 23 8.05 -19.98 -10.01
CA ARG A 23 6.82 -20.60 -10.53
C ARG A 23 6.58 -21.93 -9.83
N LEU A 24 5.33 -22.21 -9.46
CA LEU A 24 4.96 -23.46 -8.79
C LEU A 24 3.96 -24.23 -9.65
N PHE A 25 4.30 -25.49 -9.92
CA PHE A 25 3.42 -26.42 -10.60
C PHE A 25 3.11 -27.60 -9.69
N ALA A 26 1.95 -28.22 -9.87
CA ALA A 26 1.52 -29.40 -9.15
C ALA A 26 0.97 -30.45 -10.10
N PHE A 27 1.27 -31.72 -9.84
CA PHE A 27 0.64 -32.83 -10.55
C PHE A 27 -0.59 -33.33 -9.79
N ALA A 28 -1.69 -33.58 -10.49
CA ALA A 28 -2.90 -34.17 -9.91
C ALA A 28 -3.48 -35.26 -10.82
N ASN A 29 -4.24 -36.21 -10.26
CA ASN A 29 -4.84 -37.31 -11.01
C ASN A 29 -6.38 -37.31 -10.97
N THR A 30 -7.03 -36.22 -10.55
CA THR A 30 -8.48 -36.07 -10.39
C THR A 30 -9.19 -35.66 -11.69
N ARG A 31 -10.44 -36.13 -11.90
CA ARG A 31 -11.32 -35.85 -13.07
C ARG A 31 -11.92 -34.42 -13.06
N PRO A 32 -12.43 -33.89 -14.19
CA PRO A 32 -13.09 -32.59 -14.26
C PRO A 32 -14.40 -32.67 -13.47
N GLY A 33 -14.74 -31.59 -12.75
CA GLY A 33 -15.90 -31.56 -11.84
C GLY A 33 -15.60 -32.02 -10.40
N TYR A 34 -14.37 -32.44 -10.10
CA TYR A 34 -13.91 -32.65 -8.72
C TYR A 34 -12.93 -31.54 -8.32
N GLN A 35 -13.16 -30.90 -7.16
CA GLN A 35 -12.23 -29.89 -6.64
C GLN A 35 -10.87 -30.53 -6.34
N VAL A 36 -9.82 -29.97 -6.95
CA VAL A 36 -8.44 -30.45 -6.76
C VAL A 36 -7.94 -29.94 -5.41
N VAL A 37 -7.82 -30.83 -4.43
CA VAL A 37 -7.26 -30.50 -3.11
C VAL A 37 -5.83 -31.03 -3.04
N PHE A 38 -4.87 -30.12 -2.90
CA PHE A 38 -3.48 -30.50 -2.63
C PHE A 38 -3.23 -30.46 -1.12
N ALA A 39 -2.82 -31.58 -0.54
CA ALA A 39 -2.59 -31.64 0.90
C ALA A 39 -1.19 -31.14 1.28
N PRO A 40 -1.05 -30.52 2.46
CA PRO A 40 0.24 -30.10 2.98
C PRO A 40 1.07 -31.26 3.57
N GLU A 41 0.49 -32.45 3.76
CA GLU A 41 1.14 -33.57 4.46
C GLU A 41 2.10 -34.36 3.55
N GLU A 42 3.37 -34.42 3.95
CA GLU A 42 4.46 -35.17 3.29
C GLU A 42 4.59 -34.96 1.76
N PRO A 43 4.51 -33.73 1.23
CA PRO A 43 4.56 -33.51 -0.20
C PRO A 43 5.97 -33.69 -0.77
N LEU A 44 6.03 -33.99 -2.06
CA LEU A 44 7.26 -34.02 -2.82
C LEU A 44 7.49 -32.70 -3.54
N ILE A 45 8.53 -31.96 -3.18
CA ILE A 45 8.85 -30.66 -3.77
C ILE A 45 10.11 -30.79 -4.63
N ILE A 46 9.97 -30.65 -5.93
CA ILE A 46 11.06 -30.72 -6.90
C ILE A 46 11.59 -29.32 -7.16
N LEU A 47 12.87 -29.07 -6.87
CA LEU A 47 13.53 -27.78 -7.12
C LEU A 47 14.26 -27.79 -8.47
N LYS A 48 13.88 -26.88 -9.36
CA LYS A 48 14.55 -26.63 -10.64
C LYS A 48 15.12 -25.22 -10.68
N SER A 49 16.44 -25.08 -10.87
CA SER A 49 17.09 -23.77 -10.77
C SER A 49 17.92 -23.33 -11.98
N LYS A 50 17.94 -24.08 -13.09
CA LYS A 50 18.75 -23.71 -14.27
C LYS A 50 18.13 -24.23 -15.57
N ASN A 51 18.33 -23.47 -16.64
CA ASN A 51 17.90 -23.84 -17.99
C ASN A 51 18.65 -25.10 -18.45
N SER A 52 17.89 -26.06 -18.97
CA SER A 52 18.45 -27.19 -19.72
C SER A 52 19.05 -26.70 -21.04
N ALA A 53 20.01 -27.45 -21.59
CA ALA A 53 20.65 -27.13 -22.87
C ALA A 53 19.65 -26.99 -24.03
N THR A 54 18.53 -27.70 -23.94
CA THR A 54 17.34 -27.56 -24.78
C THR A 54 16.22 -26.90 -23.97
N PRO A 55 15.57 -25.84 -24.45
CA PRO A 55 14.40 -25.26 -23.78
C PRO A 55 13.31 -26.33 -23.66
N GLN A 56 12.92 -26.67 -22.43
CA GLN A 56 11.83 -27.63 -22.16
C GLN A 56 11.08 -27.20 -20.90
N HIS A 57 9.75 -27.32 -20.94
CA HIS A 57 8.88 -27.03 -19.79
C HIS A 57 9.31 -27.84 -18.54
N PRO A 58 9.37 -27.23 -17.35
CA PRO A 58 9.79 -27.89 -16.11
C PRO A 58 9.01 -29.18 -15.81
N CYS A 59 7.70 -29.18 -16.05
CA CYS A 59 6.88 -30.36 -15.75
C CYS A 59 7.11 -31.51 -16.73
N LEU A 60 7.44 -31.25 -18.00
CA LEU A 60 7.77 -32.32 -18.96
C LEU A 60 9.04 -33.08 -18.55
N GLN A 61 10.00 -32.40 -17.92
CA GLN A 61 11.23 -33.03 -17.43
C GLN A 61 10.95 -34.02 -16.27
N TRP A 62 9.95 -33.72 -15.43
CA TRP A 62 9.63 -34.46 -14.22
C TRP A 62 8.34 -35.28 -14.29
N GLU A 63 7.63 -35.23 -15.42
CA GLU A 63 6.45 -36.05 -15.70
C GLU A 63 6.69 -37.55 -15.45
N PRO A 64 7.83 -38.16 -15.86
CA PRO A 64 8.07 -39.57 -15.58
C PRO A 64 8.15 -39.88 -14.08
N LEU A 65 8.67 -38.96 -13.26
CA LEU A 65 8.68 -39.12 -11.80
C LEU A 65 7.25 -39.10 -11.27
N SER A 66 6.46 -38.10 -11.65
CA SER A 66 5.06 -38.01 -11.22
C SER A 66 4.29 -39.30 -11.56
N THR A 67 4.52 -39.85 -12.75
CA THR A 67 3.91 -41.12 -13.19
C THR A 67 4.28 -42.27 -12.27
N VAL A 68 5.55 -42.41 -11.90
CA VAL A 68 6.00 -43.44 -10.92
C VAL A 68 5.35 -43.23 -9.56
N VAL A 69 5.26 -41.98 -9.09
CA VAL A 69 4.61 -41.61 -7.83
C VAL A 69 3.14 -42.01 -7.87
N PHE A 70 2.36 -41.58 -8.86
CA PHE A 70 0.93 -41.89 -8.93
C PHE A 70 0.62 -43.37 -9.21
N GLN A 71 1.51 -44.09 -9.91
CA GLN A 71 1.43 -45.55 -10.08
C GLN A 71 1.59 -46.29 -8.75
N ALA A 72 2.40 -45.77 -7.82
CA ALA A 72 2.54 -46.30 -6.47
C ALA A 72 1.28 -46.09 -5.61
N ARG A 73 0.26 -45.38 -6.14
CA ARG A 73 -1.01 -45.06 -5.49
C ARG A 73 -0.84 -44.49 -4.09
N PRO A 74 -0.07 -43.41 -3.90
CA PRO A 74 -0.01 -42.74 -2.62
C PRO A 74 -1.42 -42.29 -2.23
N ASN A 75 -1.66 -42.19 -0.93
CA ASN A 75 -2.87 -41.59 -0.40
C ASN A 75 -3.04 -40.19 -1.00
N THR A 76 -4.27 -39.68 -0.98
CA THR A 76 -4.66 -38.32 -1.45
C THR A 76 -3.83 -37.17 -0.87
N THR A 77 -2.91 -37.47 0.05
CA THR A 77 -2.00 -36.53 0.70
C THR A 77 -0.73 -36.21 -0.07
N HIS A 78 -0.21 -37.08 -0.94
CA HIS A 78 1.10 -36.83 -1.57
C HIS A 78 0.96 -35.94 -2.82
N ALA A 79 1.02 -34.63 -2.63
CA ALA A 79 1.15 -33.68 -3.72
C ALA A 79 2.59 -33.67 -4.27
N VAL A 80 2.73 -33.71 -5.60
CA VAL A 80 4.03 -33.54 -6.27
C VAL A 80 4.09 -32.14 -6.85
N TYR A 81 4.96 -31.31 -6.29
CA TYR A 81 5.18 -29.94 -6.69
C TYR A 81 6.49 -29.77 -7.46
N VAL A 82 6.52 -28.85 -8.42
CA VAL A 82 7.74 -28.38 -9.09
C VAL A 82 7.89 -26.89 -8.82
N ALA A 83 8.88 -26.53 -8.01
CA ALA A 83 9.30 -25.16 -7.76
C ALA A 83 10.40 -24.78 -8.77
N ASP A 84 10.04 -23.93 -9.73
CA ASP A 84 10.92 -23.50 -10.81
C ASP A 84 11.47 -22.08 -10.56
N THR A 85 12.77 -22.00 -10.30
CA THR A 85 13.52 -20.77 -10.07
C THR A 85 14.41 -20.41 -11.28
N THR A 86 14.20 -21.04 -12.42
CA THR A 86 15.13 -20.96 -13.56
C THR A 86 15.29 -19.53 -14.11
N HIS A 87 14.21 -18.75 -14.21
CA HIS A 87 14.26 -17.37 -14.70
C HIS A 87 14.91 -16.38 -13.74
N LEU A 88 15.00 -16.74 -12.46
CA LEU A 88 15.70 -15.94 -11.46
C LEU A 88 17.22 -16.13 -11.54
N SER A 89 17.67 -17.33 -11.90
CA SER A 89 19.11 -17.66 -11.97
C SER A 89 19.88 -16.98 -13.12
N SER A 90 19.19 -16.40 -14.10
CA SER A 90 19.83 -15.74 -15.26
C SER A 90 20.24 -14.28 -15.01
N ILE A 91 19.86 -13.70 -13.86
CA ILE A 91 20.18 -12.32 -13.51
C ILE A 91 21.47 -12.32 -12.69
N ALA A 92 22.56 -11.80 -13.26
CA ALA A 92 23.91 -11.85 -12.69
C ALA A 92 24.03 -11.28 -11.26
N THR A 93 23.11 -10.40 -10.86
CA THR A 93 23.03 -9.85 -9.50
C THR A 93 22.71 -10.89 -8.44
N TYR A 94 21.86 -11.88 -8.70
CA TYR A 94 21.48 -12.86 -7.67
C TYR A 94 22.61 -13.85 -7.33
N ASP A 95 23.37 -14.31 -8.33
CA ASP A 95 24.54 -15.16 -8.10
C ASP A 95 25.69 -14.39 -7.42
N GLN A 96 25.85 -13.10 -7.74
CA GLN A 96 26.88 -12.22 -7.17
C GLN A 96 26.54 -11.80 -5.72
N GLU A 97 25.28 -11.47 -5.42
CA GLU A 97 24.83 -11.10 -4.07
C GLU A 97 24.92 -12.26 -3.08
N GLU A 98 24.70 -13.50 -3.54
CA GLU A 98 24.92 -14.69 -2.71
C GLU A 98 26.41 -14.94 -2.41
N HIS A 99 27.33 -14.49 -3.28
CA HIS A 99 28.78 -14.62 -3.11
C HIS A 99 29.42 -13.47 -2.31
N VAL A 100 28.96 -12.23 -2.49
CA VAL A 100 29.65 -11.02 -2.02
C VAL A 100 29.26 -10.61 -0.59
N ASN A 101 28.03 -10.89 -0.14
CA ASN A 101 27.50 -10.21 1.06
C ASN A 101 27.63 -10.96 2.39
N GLY A 102 28.13 -12.20 2.43
CA GLY A 102 28.18 -12.96 3.70
C GLY A 102 26.80 -13.17 4.40
N ALA A 103 25.72 -12.73 3.77
CA ALA A 103 24.33 -12.93 4.20
C ALA A 103 23.95 -14.37 3.86
N ALA A 104 23.60 -15.18 4.87
CA ALA A 104 23.26 -16.58 4.61
C ALA A 104 21.94 -16.79 3.86
N VAL A 105 21.15 -15.72 3.68
CA VAL A 105 19.88 -15.73 2.94
C VAL A 105 19.89 -14.58 1.92
N GLY A 106 20.05 -14.92 0.64
CA GLY A 106 19.94 -13.96 -0.47
C GLY A 106 18.50 -13.84 -0.99
N PRO A 107 18.23 -12.91 -1.92
CA PRO A 107 16.87 -12.68 -2.43
C PRO A 107 16.24 -13.90 -3.10
N LEU A 108 17.02 -14.71 -3.82
CA LEU A 108 16.56 -15.96 -4.43
C LEU A 108 16.03 -16.95 -3.38
N LEU A 109 16.80 -17.14 -2.30
CA LEU A 109 16.42 -18.03 -1.19
C LEU A 109 15.17 -17.50 -0.46
N LYS A 110 15.05 -16.18 -0.29
CA LYS A 110 13.89 -15.52 0.32
C LYS A 110 12.62 -15.73 -0.53
N ARG A 111 12.72 -15.53 -1.85
CA ARG A 111 11.60 -15.78 -2.78
C ARG A 111 11.16 -17.24 -2.77
N LEU A 112 12.10 -18.19 -2.85
CA LEU A 112 11.81 -19.62 -2.75
C LEU A 112 11.14 -19.97 -1.41
N SER A 113 11.66 -19.44 -0.31
CA SER A 113 11.08 -19.67 1.01
C SER A 113 9.65 -19.17 1.12
N ASN A 114 9.34 -17.98 0.60
CA ASN A 114 7.99 -17.43 0.65
C ASN A 114 6.98 -18.34 -0.07
N VAL A 115 7.36 -18.92 -1.21
CA VAL A 115 6.51 -19.86 -1.95
C VAL A 115 6.27 -21.15 -1.16
N ILE A 116 7.34 -21.76 -0.66
CA ILE A 116 7.24 -23.02 0.11
C ILE A 116 6.45 -22.80 1.42
N THR A 117 6.64 -21.66 2.09
CA THR A 117 5.89 -21.31 3.31
C THR A 117 4.40 -21.25 3.05
N ARG A 118 3.98 -20.68 1.91
CA ARG A 118 2.57 -20.55 1.56
C ARG A 118 1.91 -21.89 1.19
N LEU A 119 2.71 -22.87 0.74
CA LEU A 119 2.23 -24.26 0.66
C LEU A 119 1.99 -24.88 2.04
N ASN A 120 2.62 -24.31 3.07
CA ASN A 120 2.59 -24.78 4.45
C ASN A 120 2.81 -26.30 4.58
N PRO A 121 3.86 -26.88 3.94
CA PRO A 121 4.01 -28.31 3.96
C PRO A 121 4.46 -28.81 5.33
N HIS A 122 3.97 -29.97 5.71
CA HIS A 122 4.33 -30.70 6.91
C HIS A 122 5.18 -31.90 6.50
N ASN A 123 6.44 -31.94 6.94
CA ASN A 123 7.38 -33.02 6.64
C ASN A 123 7.66 -33.25 5.13
N ALA A 124 7.78 -32.19 4.33
CA ALA A 124 8.05 -32.34 2.90
C ALA A 124 9.37 -33.07 2.61
N THR A 125 9.39 -33.78 1.49
CA THR A 125 10.62 -34.27 0.86
C THR A 125 10.97 -33.36 -0.32
N MET A 126 12.08 -32.64 -0.21
CA MET A 126 12.61 -31.83 -1.31
C MET A 126 13.56 -32.63 -2.18
N VAL A 127 13.40 -32.57 -3.50
CA VAL A 127 14.23 -33.25 -4.49
C VAL A 127 14.96 -32.22 -5.34
N ALA A 128 16.28 -32.29 -5.40
CA ALA A 128 17.09 -31.35 -6.17
C ALA A 128 18.16 -32.07 -7.00
N ALA A 129 18.22 -31.77 -8.30
CA ALA A 129 19.15 -32.40 -9.23
C ALA A 129 20.30 -31.47 -9.66
N GLY A 130 21.52 -32.02 -9.72
CA GLY A 130 22.70 -31.34 -10.25
C GLY A 130 22.99 -30.02 -9.55
N VAL A 131 22.95 -28.93 -10.31
CA VAL A 131 23.23 -27.56 -9.83
C VAL A 131 22.23 -27.06 -8.80
N SER A 132 20.98 -27.53 -8.85
CA SER A 132 19.91 -27.14 -7.91
C SER A 132 20.19 -27.62 -6.49
N GLY A 133 21.09 -28.61 -6.33
CA GLY A 133 21.48 -29.13 -5.01
C GLY A 133 22.11 -28.08 -4.10
N HIS A 134 22.80 -27.08 -4.66
CA HIS A 134 23.37 -25.98 -3.87
C HIS A 134 22.29 -25.14 -3.19
N LEU A 135 21.28 -24.71 -3.96
CA LEU A 135 20.17 -23.92 -3.47
C LEU A 135 19.34 -24.70 -2.44
N ALA A 136 19.06 -25.98 -2.72
CA ALA A 136 18.32 -26.85 -1.82
C ALA A 136 19.04 -27.08 -0.49
N MET A 137 20.35 -27.37 -0.52
CA MET A 137 21.14 -27.58 0.70
C MET A 137 21.22 -26.31 1.55
N LYS A 138 21.38 -25.14 0.91
CA LYS A 138 21.36 -23.85 1.60
C LYS A 138 19.99 -23.53 2.23
N TYR A 139 18.90 -23.85 1.52
CA TYR A 139 17.53 -23.66 2.00
C TYR A 139 17.27 -24.47 3.28
N VAL A 140 17.58 -25.76 3.25
CA VAL A 140 17.34 -26.71 4.34
C VAL A 140 18.22 -26.45 5.57
N LEU A 141 19.47 -26.01 5.36
CA LEU A 141 20.41 -25.76 6.46
C LEU A 141 20.22 -24.39 7.15
N VAL A 142 19.80 -23.35 6.42
CA VAL A 142 19.77 -21.97 6.94
C VAL A 142 18.52 -21.18 6.55
N GLY A 143 18.01 -21.40 5.34
CA GLY A 143 16.93 -20.61 4.76
C GLY A 143 15.66 -20.61 5.59
N GLU A 144 15.12 -21.80 5.89
CA GLU A 144 13.85 -21.94 6.61
C GLU A 144 13.86 -21.20 7.95
N LYS A 145 14.92 -21.40 8.71
CA LYS A 145 15.03 -20.91 10.07
C LYS A 145 15.40 -19.44 10.18
N THR A 146 16.32 -18.96 9.33
CA THR A 146 16.71 -17.54 9.35
C THR A 146 15.55 -16.64 8.92
N LEU A 147 14.57 -17.20 8.22
CA LEU A 147 13.35 -16.53 7.79
C LEU A 147 12.17 -16.68 8.78
N GLY A 148 12.41 -17.25 9.97
CA GLY A 148 11.47 -17.17 11.09
C GLY A 148 10.48 -18.35 11.23
N HIS A 149 10.66 -19.46 10.51
CA HIS A 149 9.74 -20.61 10.62
C HIS A 149 9.93 -21.37 11.93
N ARG A 150 8.81 -21.59 12.64
CA ARG A 150 8.77 -22.31 13.92
C ARG A 150 8.93 -23.82 13.73
N ASP A 151 8.28 -24.36 12.70
CA ASP A 151 8.34 -25.78 12.33
C ASP A 151 9.19 -26.00 11.06
N ARG A 152 9.62 -27.25 10.84
CA ARG A 152 10.41 -27.63 9.67
C ARG A 152 9.48 -27.98 8.51
N LEU A 153 9.56 -27.19 7.45
CA LEU A 153 8.76 -27.36 6.23
C LEU A 153 9.29 -28.55 5.41
N VAL A 154 10.61 -28.64 5.25
CA VAL A 154 11.31 -29.73 4.56
C VAL A 154 12.07 -30.59 5.56
N GLN A 155 11.55 -31.78 5.83
CA GLN A 155 12.16 -32.75 6.74
C GLN A 155 13.24 -33.58 6.05
N ARG A 156 13.06 -33.89 4.77
CA ARG A 156 13.98 -34.74 4.00
C ARG A 156 14.45 -34.04 2.73
N LEU A 157 15.75 -34.08 2.47
CA LEU A 157 16.37 -33.56 1.25
C LEU A 157 17.00 -34.69 0.45
N VAL A 158 16.57 -34.86 -0.80
CA VAL A 158 17.10 -35.83 -1.76
C VAL A 158 17.92 -35.11 -2.83
N LEU A 159 19.24 -35.32 -2.80
CA LEU A 159 20.18 -34.78 -3.79
C LEU A 159 20.45 -35.81 -4.89
N LEU A 160 20.08 -35.46 -6.13
CA LEU A 160 20.22 -36.32 -7.31
C LEU A 160 21.40 -35.91 -8.15
N CYS A 161 22.40 -36.78 -8.26
CA CYS A 161 23.62 -36.54 -9.05
C CYS A 161 24.14 -35.10 -8.84
N PRO A 162 24.36 -34.67 -7.58
CA PRO A 162 24.76 -33.29 -7.27
C PRO A 162 26.08 -32.91 -7.95
N THR A 163 26.30 -31.61 -8.11
CA THR A 163 27.60 -31.04 -8.51
C THR A 163 28.71 -31.39 -7.52
N SER A 164 29.97 -31.11 -7.90
CA SER A 164 31.15 -31.48 -7.11
C SER A 164 31.07 -31.06 -5.63
N LEU A 165 31.44 -31.97 -4.74
CA LEU A 165 31.41 -31.81 -3.28
C LEU A 165 32.16 -30.55 -2.79
N SER A 166 33.18 -30.11 -3.52
CA SER A 166 33.97 -28.90 -3.22
C SER A 166 33.12 -27.62 -3.12
N ALA A 167 32.16 -27.45 -4.03
CA ALA A 167 31.33 -26.26 -4.09
C ALA A 167 30.31 -26.22 -2.93
N LEU A 168 29.76 -27.37 -2.56
CA LEU A 168 28.90 -27.52 -1.38
C LEU A 168 29.67 -27.32 -0.07
N THR A 169 30.92 -27.78 -0.02
CA THR A 169 31.78 -27.64 1.17
C THR A 169 32.09 -26.17 1.46
N ALA A 170 32.40 -25.36 0.43
CA ALA A 170 32.65 -23.93 0.59
C ALA A 170 31.42 -23.20 1.16
N MET A 171 30.24 -23.47 0.59
CA MET A 171 28.97 -22.93 1.08
C MET A 171 28.70 -23.34 2.53
N THR A 172 28.87 -24.62 2.84
CA THR A 172 28.51 -25.16 4.16
C THR A 172 29.47 -24.68 5.26
N ASN A 173 30.75 -24.46 4.94
CA ASN A 173 31.71 -23.85 5.87
C ASN A 173 31.32 -22.41 6.25
N ALA A 174 30.70 -21.65 5.35
CA ALA A 174 30.18 -20.32 5.67
C ALA A 174 28.96 -20.41 6.62
N VAL A 175 28.13 -21.45 6.44
CA VAL A 175 26.95 -21.73 7.26
C VAL A 175 27.33 -22.21 8.67
N ILE A 176 28.30 -23.12 8.78
CA ILE A 176 28.71 -23.77 10.04
C ILE A 176 29.23 -22.75 11.06
N LYS A 177 29.85 -21.65 10.63
CA LYS A 177 30.36 -20.58 11.52
C LYS A 177 29.28 -19.90 12.37
N ARG A 178 28.00 -20.10 12.05
CA ARG A 178 26.86 -19.52 12.78
C ARG A 178 26.42 -20.49 13.88
N PRO A 179 26.02 -20.05 15.09
CA PRO A 179 25.55 -20.98 16.12
C PRO A 179 24.32 -21.77 15.65
N ALA A 180 24.26 -23.07 15.98
CA ALA A 180 23.00 -23.81 15.89
C ALA A 180 22.03 -23.24 16.94
N VAL A 181 20.74 -23.15 16.61
CA VAL A 181 19.72 -22.68 17.58
C VAL A 181 19.09 -23.93 18.14
N GLY A 182 19.07 -24.04 19.47
CA GLY A 182 18.47 -25.16 20.16
C GLY A 182 16.98 -25.27 19.87
N GLY A 183 16.49 -26.50 19.73
CA GLY A 183 15.05 -26.79 19.60
C GLY A 183 14.50 -26.93 18.18
N TYR A 184 15.23 -26.52 17.13
CA TYR A 184 14.77 -26.72 15.75
C TYR A 184 15.14 -28.12 15.23
N GLN A 185 14.17 -28.83 14.64
CA GLN A 185 14.39 -30.18 14.13
C GLN A 185 15.48 -30.19 13.03
N LEU A 186 16.30 -31.24 13.02
CA LEU A 186 17.38 -31.40 12.04
C LEU A 186 16.89 -32.24 10.83
N PRO A 187 17.27 -31.87 9.60
CA PRO A 187 16.81 -32.54 8.39
C PRO A 187 17.55 -33.84 8.12
N GLU A 188 16.89 -34.76 7.42
CA GLU A 188 17.50 -35.96 6.85
C GLU A 188 18.01 -35.66 5.43
N VAL A 189 19.23 -36.09 5.11
CA VAL A 189 19.84 -35.87 3.78
C VAL A 189 20.13 -37.18 3.07
N ILE A 190 19.54 -37.39 1.90
CA ILE A 190 19.76 -38.55 1.05
C ILE A 190 20.50 -38.11 -0.21
N VAL A 191 21.57 -38.80 -0.57
CA VAL A 191 22.38 -38.51 -1.76
C VAL A 191 22.40 -39.72 -2.69
N LEU A 192 21.90 -39.50 -3.90
CA LEU A 192 21.85 -40.47 -4.99
C LEU A 192 23.00 -40.17 -5.96
N LEU A 193 24.02 -41.01 -5.94
CA LEU A 193 25.24 -40.85 -6.74
C LEU A 193 25.25 -41.79 -7.93
N LYS A 194 25.81 -41.32 -9.05
CA LYS A 194 26.01 -42.14 -10.25
C LYS A 194 27.22 -43.07 -10.10
N GLU A 195 28.25 -42.64 -9.38
CA GLU A 195 29.55 -43.33 -9.31
C GLU A 195 29.86 -43.82 -7.89
N GLN A 196 30.23 -45.09 -7.76
CA GLN A 196 30.63 -45.69 -6.47
C GLN A 196 31.89 -45.03 -5.87
N ALA A 197 32.75 -44.45 -6.72
CA ALA A 197 33.98 -43.80 -6.30
C ALA A 197 33.75 -42.54 -5.46
N GLU A 198 32.60 -41.88 -5.60
CA GLU A 198 32.27 -40.64 -4.88
C GLU A 198 31.72 -40.90 -3.47
N VAL A 199 31.21 -42.10 -3.21
CA VAL A 199 30.54 -42.49 -1.95
C VAL A 199 31.40 -42.22 -0.71
N PRO A 200 32.71 -42.56 -0.65
CA PRO A 200 33.52 -42.30 0.54
C PRO A 200 33.65 -40.81 0.87
N GLY A 201 33.81 -39.95 -0.15
CA GLY A 201 33.93 -38.51 0.03
C GLY A 201 32.64 -37.88 0.56
N TRP A 202 31.50 -38.25 -0.04
CA TRP A 202 30.18 -37.82 0.42
C TRP A 202 29.85 -38.31 1.83
N SER A 203 30.15 -39.58 2.13
CA SER A 203 29.90 -40.15 3.45
C SER A 203 30.72 -39.44 4.52
N ALA A 204 32.02 -39.21 4.28
CA ALA A 204 32.89 -38.51 5.22
C ALA A 204 32.41 -37.07 5.50
N TRP A 205 31.96 -36.36 4.46
CA TRP A 205 31.46 -34.99 4.60
C TRP A 205 30.12 -34.93 5.34
N LEU A 206 29.18 -35.84 5.05
CA LEU A 206 27.90 -35.90 5.76
C LEU A 206 28.07 -36.36 7.23
N THR A 207 28.99 -37.29 7.51
CA THR A 207 29.37 -37.65 8.89
C THR A 207 29.88 -36.42 9.65
N ALA A 208 30.73 -35.59 9.04
CA ALA A 208 31.17 -34.35 9.69
C ALA A 208 30.00 -33.39 9.96
N LEU A 209 29.03 -33.28 9.03
CA LEU A 209 27.84 -32.45 9.24
C LEU A 209 26.93 -32.96 10.37
N GLN A 210 26.81 -34.27 10.54
CA GLN A 210 26.01 -34.89 11.59
C GLN A 210 26.72 -34.86 12.95
N ASP A 211 27.95 -35.39 13.01
CA ASP A 211 28.62 -35.69 14.28
C ASP A 211 29.44 -34.52 14.82
N VAL A 212 30.01 -33.68 13.94
CA VAL A 212 30.87 -32.55 14.34
C VAL A 212 30.08 -31.24 14.38
N HIS A 213 29.23 -31.02 13.38
CA HIS A 213 28.51 -29.74 13.22
C HIS A 213 27.05 -29.77 13.67
N HIS A 214 26.49 -30.95 13.93
CA HIS A 214 25.10 -31.16 14.36
C HIS A 214 24.08 -30.42 13.50
N ARG A 215 24.23 -30.52 12.16
CA ARG A 215 23.40 -29.82 11.17
C ARG A 215 22.32 -30.66 10.52
N ILE A 216 22.45 -31.97 10.58
CA ILE A 216 21.54 -32.94 9.99
C ILE A 216 21.24 -34.03 11.01
N SER A 217 20.06 -34.61 10.97
CA SER A 217 19.63 -35.67 11.91
C SER A 217 20.19 -37.02 11.49
N SER A 218 20.05 -37.35 10.22
CA SER A 218 20.54 -38.57 9.59
C SER A 218 20.93 -38.30 8.14
N PHE A 219 21.69 -39.23 7.55
CA PHE A 219 21.94 -39.21 6.12
C PHE A 219 22.04 -40.61 5.52
N ARG A 220 21.82 -40.70 4.21
CA ARG A 220 22.01 -41.92 3.43
C ARG A 220 22.66 -41.60 2.09
N VAL A 221 23.70 -42.35 1.72
CA VAL A 221 24.33 -42.27 0.40
C VAL A 221 24.08 -43.59 -0.33
N THR A 222 23.52 -43.54 -1.54
CA THR A 222 23.24 -44.74 -2.33
C THR A 222 23.59 -44.54 -3.80
N THR A 223 24.01 -45.62 -4.43
CA THR A 223 24.31 -45.72 -5.87
C THR A 223 23.33 -46.64 -6.58
N ASP A 224 22.35 -47.19 -5.85
CA ASP A 224 21.28 -48.00 -6.42
C ASP A 224 20.24 -47.11 -7.10
N LEU A 225 20.45 -46.86 -8.40
CA LEU A 225 19.56 -46.05 -9.24
C LEU A 225 18.57 -46.90 -10.05
N GLY A 226 18.46 -48.20 -9.79
CA GLY A 226 17.60 -49.12 -10.56
C GLY A 226 16.13 -49.11 -10.09
N PRO A 227 15.16 -49.43 -10.99
CA PRO A 227 15.27 -49.63 -12.44
C PRO A 227 15.34 -48.32 -13.26
N SER A 228 15.08 -47.18 -12.62
CA SER A 228 15.26 -45.84 -13.20
C SER A 228 15.61 -44.85 -12.08
N LEU A 229 16.25 -43.73 -12.44
CA LEU A 229 16.60 -42.68 -11.49
C LEU A 229 15.35 -42.14 -10.75
N PHE A 230 14.22 -42.03 -11.45
CA PHE A 230 12.95 -41.62 -10.84
C PHE A 230 12.35 -42.67 -9.90
N ALA A 231 12.53 -43.96 -10.18
CA ALA A 231 12.14 -45.02 -9.26
C ALA A 231 12.98 -45.01 -7.99
N ALA A 232 14.27 -44.69 -8.10
CA ALA A 232 15.13 -44.50 -6.94
C ALA A 232 14.70 -43.30 -6.10
N VAL A 233 14.35 -42.16 -6.73
CA VAL A 233 13.75 -41.00 -6.03
C VAL A 233 12.49 -41.39 -5.28
N ALA A 234 11.54 -42.04 -5.95
CA ALA A 234 10.26 -42.43 -5.35
C ALA A 234 10.45 -43.38 -4.14
N ARG A 235 11.43 -44.28 -4.22
CA ARG A 235 11.79 -45.19 -3.14
C ARG A 235 12.38 -44.46 -1.94
N GLU A 236 13.36 -43.58 -2.17
CA GLU A 236 14.01 -42.82 -1.09
C GLU A 236 13.13 -41.69 -0.54
N ALA A 237 12.12 -41.25 -1.29
CA ALA A 237 11.11 -40.30 -0.85
C ALA A 237 10.16 -40.85 0.22
N GLY A 238 10.08 -42.18 0.41
CA GLY A 238 9.25 -42.80 1.45
C GLY A 238 7.82 -43.14 1.03
N LEU A 239 7.50 -43.12 -0.27
CA LEU A 239 6.15 -43.35 -0.81
C LEU A 239 5.58 -44.77 -0.55
N ALA A 240 6.39 -45.70 -0.04
CA ALA A 240 5.95 -47.05 0.30
C ALA A 240 5.13 -47.14 1.60
N ALA A 241 4.99 -46.04 2.36
CA ALA A 241 4.34 -45.99 3.67
C ALA A 241 2.87 -45.50 3.65
N ALA A 242 2.24 -45.36 2.48
CA ALA A 242 0.84 -44.93 2.37
C ALA A 242 -0.11 -45.91 3.10
N ASP A 243 -0.88 -45.39 4.06
CA ASP A 243 -1.68 -46.10 5.09
C ASP A 243 -2.81 -47.04 4.61
N GLY A 244 -2.93 -47.27 3.30
CA GLY A 244 -3.90 -48.21 2.75
C GLY A 244 -5.34 -47.70 2.69
N THR A 245 -5.59 -46.39 2.86
CA THR A 245 -6.89 -45.79 2.52
C THR A 245 -7.14 -45.91 1.01
N VAL A 246 -8.05 -46.83 0.65
CA VAL A 246 -8.42 -47.10 -0.75
C VAL A 246 -9.25 -45.94 -1.28
N VAL A 247 -8.58 -44.98 -1.91
CA VAL A 247 -9.22 -43.92 -2.68
C VAL A 247 -9.77 -44.55 -3.97
N ASP A 248 -11.03 -44.25 -4.30
CA ASP A 248 -11.73 -44.83 -5.44
C ASP A 248 -10.93 -44.65 -6.74
N VAL A 249 -10.40 -45.77 -7.23
CA VAL A 249 -9.53 -45.84 -8.41
C VAL A 249 -10.32 -45.45 -9.67
N GLN A 250 -11.66 -45.50 -9.63
CA GLN A 250 -12.50 -45.09 -10.74
C GLN A 250 -12.51 -43.59 -10.96
N GLN A 251 -12.02 -42.76 -10.02
CA GLN A 251 -12.03 -41.30 -10.15
C GLN A 251 -10.70 -40.75 -10.70
N ARG A 252 -9.76 -41.62 -11.10
CA ARG A 252 -8.42 -41.22 -11.55
C ARG A 252 -8.31 -41.10 -13.06
N TYR A 253 -7.46 -40.18 -13.52
CA TYR A 253 -6.92 -40.18 -14.88
C TYR A 253 -5.83 -41.23 -15.07
N ALA A 254 -5.69 -41.72 -16.31
CA ALA A 254 -4.62 -42.64 -16.69
C ALA A 254 -3.22 -41.98 -16.67
N ALA A 255 -3.16 -40.66 -16.88
CA ALA A 255 -1.96 -39.84 -16.79
C ALA A 255 -2.22 -38.64 -15.87
N PRO A 256 -1.24 -38.22 -15.04
CA PRO A 256 -1.41 -37.06 -14.18
C PRO A 256 -1.48 -35.76 -15.01
N ARG A 257 -2.41 -34.87 -14.63
CA ARG A 257 -2.53 -33.52 -15.17
C ARG A 257 -1.61 -32.57 -14.41
N VAL A 258 -1.18 -31.50 -15.07
CA VAL A 258 -0.33 -30.47 -14.50
C VAL A 258 -1.13 -29.20 -14.27
N TYR A 259 -1.01 -28.65 -13.08
CA TYR A 259 -1.63 -27.41 -12.66
C TYR A 259 -0.53 -26.39 -12.33
N ARG A 260 -0.73 -25.13 -12.70
CA ARG A 260 0.00 -23.99 -12.15
C ARG A 260 -0.71 -23.57 -10.87
N LEU A 261 0.04 -23.43 -9.78
CA LEU A 261 -0.48 -22.98 -8.50
C LEU A 261 -0.14 -21.51 -8.31
N ASP A 262 -1.12 -20.67 -8.62
CA ASP A 262 -1.10 -19.28 -8.22
C ASP A 262 -1.64 -19.23 -6.78
N PHE A 263 -1.23 -18.26 -5.98
CA PHE A 263 -1.93 -18.00 -4.73
C PHE A 263 -2.43 -16.54 -4.77
N VAL A 264 -3.65 -16.33 -4.30
CA VAL A 264 -4.38 -15.10 -4.52
C VAL A 264 -5.13 -14.76 -3.23
N LEU A 265 -5.33 -13.47 -2.96
CA LEU A 265 -5.82 -12.99 -1.69
C LEU A 265 -7.27 -12.93 -1.91
N SER A 266 -7.91 -13.86 -1.27
CA SER A 266 -9.33 -13.92 -1.31
C SER A 266 -9.87 -12.66 -0.71
N LYS A 267 -10.67 -11.98 -1.54
CA LYS A 267 -11.42 -10.82 -1.11
C LYS A 267 -12.41 -11.20 0.00
N GLN A 268 -12.86 -12.44 0.05
CA GLN A 268 -13.82 -12.96 1.03
C GLN A 268 -13.15 -13.32 2.35
N THR A 269 -12.12 -14.16 2.34
CA THR A 269 -11.50 -14.68 3.57
C THR A 269 -10.40 -13.77 4.13
N LYS A 270 -9.97 -12.76 3.34
CA LYS A 270 -8.78 -11.93 3.62
C LYS A 270 -7.53 -12.78 3.86
N SER A 271 -7.53 -14.01 3.35
CA SER A 271 -6.47 -14.98 3.48
C SER A 271 -5.92 -15.33 2.10
N VAL A 272 -4.68 -15.84 2.06
CA VAL A 272 -4.03 -16.26 0.83
C VAL A 272 -4.57 -17.64 0.44
N GLU A 273 -5.30 -17.73 -0.67
CA GLU A 273 -5.90 -18.96 -1.20
C GLU A 273 -5.08 -19.49 -2.38
N GLN A 274 -5.00 -20.81 -2.51
CA GLN A 274 -4.34 -21.47 -3.64
C GLN A 274 -5.32 -21.60 -4.81
N LEU A 275 -5.00 -21.02 -5.96
CA LEU A 275 -5.77 -21.10 -7.20
C LEU A 275 -5.06 -22.03 -8.21
N PRO A 276 -5.49 -23.29 -8.34
CA PRO A 276 -4.94 -24.21 -9.32
C PRO A 276 -5.52 -23.97 -10.71
N ARG A 277 -4.66 -23.63 -11.68
CA ARG A 277 -5.04 -23.48 -13.10
C ARG A 277 -4.43 -24.61 -13.93
N LEU A 278 -5.18 -25.17 -14.87
CA LEU A 278 -4.66 -26.22 -15.74
C LEU A 278 -3.52 -25.65 -16.61
N SER A 279 -2.35 -26.28 -16.59
CA SER A 279 -1.19 -25.85 -17.36
C SER A 279 -1.16 -26.57 -18.70
N PRO A 280 -1.16 -25.85 -19.85
CA PRO A 280 -0.94 -26.48 -21.14
C PRO A 280 0.54 -26.88 -21.24
N LEU A 281 0.78 -28.18 -21.42
CA LEU A 281 2.14 -28.75 -21.47
C LEU A 281 2.86 -28.49 -22.81
N ASP A 282 2.14 -27.94 -23.78
CA ASP A 282 2.51 -27.90 -25.21
C ASP A 282 3.14 -26.56 -25.61
N THR A 283 3.08 -25.55 -24.75
CA THR A 283 3.66 -24.25 -25.01
C THR A 283 5.12 -24.23 -24.59
N LEU A 284 5.93 -23.40 -25.25
CA LEU A 284 7.36 -23.21 -24.92
C LEU A 284 7.58 -22.52 -23.55
N GLY A 285 6.56 -22.52 -22.67
CA GLY A 285 6.52 -21.79 -21.41
C GLY A 285 5.94 -20.37 -21.53
N TYR A 286 5.19 -20.09 -22.60
CA TYR A 286 4.43 -18.85 -22.77
C TYR A 286 2.96 -19.22 -22.96
N ASP A 287 2.16 -19.00 -21.93
CA ASP A 287 0.70 -19.22 -21.97
C ASP A 287 -0.03 -17.89 -21.85
N ASP A 288 -0.55 -17.47 -23.00
CA ASP A 288 -1.81 -16.75 -23.12
C ASP A 288 -2.95 -17.75 -23.33
N ALA A 289 -4.16 -17.27 -23.02
CA ALA A 289 -5.49 -17.80 -23.33
C ALA A 289 -6.18 -18.68 -22.26
N ALA A 290 -7.17 -18.02 -21.65
CA ALA A 290 -8.59 -18.38 -21.70
C ALA A 290 -9.19 -19.31 -20.63
N ASN A 291 -10.38 -18.86 -20.21
CA ASN A 291 -11.52 -19.57 -19.62
C ASN A 291 -11.43 -19.94 -18.13
N GLU A 292 -12.34 -19.36 -17.33
CA GLU A 292 -13.55 -20.04 -16.84
C GLU A 292 -14.24 -19.12 -15.81
N ASP A 293 -15.42 -18.61 -16.17
CA ASP A 293 -16.51 -18.41 -15.22
C ASP A 293 -16.93 -19.81 -14.72
N ASP A 294 -17.02 -20.02 -13.40
CA ASP A 294 -18.25 -20.51 -12.76
C ASP A 294 -18.11 -20.66 -11.24
N TYR A 295 -19.27 -20.63 -10.58
CA TYR A 295 -19.62 -20.88 -9.16
C TYR A 295 -19.50 -19.65 -8.23
N GLU A 296 -20.55 -19.19 -7.53
CA GLU A 296 -21.65 -19.95 -6.91
C GLU A 296 -23.00 -19.21 -6.84
N ASP A 297 -24.06 -20.03 -6.94
CA ASP A 297 -25.41 -19.82 -6.43
C ASP A 297 -25.44 -19.46 -4.94
N ALA A 298 -26.25 -18.47 -4.56
CA ALA A 298 -26.99 -18.45 -3.29
C ALA A 298 -28.13 -17.42 -3.32
N ASP A 299 -29.33 -17.92 -3.55
CA ASP A 299 -30.63 -17.49 -3.02
C ASP A 299 -30.84 -16.01 -2.62
N SER A 300 -31.71 -15.30 -3.36
CA SER A 300 -33.00 -14.85 -2.81
C SER A 300 -33.88 -14.17 -3.88
N SER A 301 -34.93 -14.92 -4.22
CA SER A 301 -36.27 -14.53 -4.65
C SER A 301 -36.64 -13.06 -4.90
N ASP A 302 -37.28 -12.90 -6.06
CA ASP A 302 -38.47 -12.10 -6.36
C ASP A 302 -38.35 -10.66 -6.87
N LYS A 303 -38.54 -10.61 -8.19
CA LYS A 303 -39.11 -9.54 -9.02
C LYS A 303 -40.36 -8.92 -8.39
N GLU A 304 -40.54 -7.62 -8.58
CA GLU A 304 -41.54 -7.05 -9.51
C GLU A 304 -41.35 -5.52 -9.53
N SER A 305 -40.94 -4.98 -10.67
CA SER A 305 -41.80 -4.47 -11.75
C SER A 305 -42.01 -2.97 -11.60
N ASP A 306 -41.53 -2.28 -12.64
CA ASP A 306 -42.07 -1.06 -13.23
C ASP A 306 -43.52 -0.75 -12.81
N PHE A 307 -43.86 0.52 -12.67
CA PHE A 307 -44.56 1.20 -13.77
C PHE A 307 -44.65 2.72 -13.55
N LYS A 308 -44.10 3.43 -14.55
CA LYS A 308 -44.59 4.65 -15.22
C LYS A 308 -45.48 5.64 -14.45
N GLU A 309 -45.09 6.91 -14.59
CA GLU A 309 -46.00 8.02 -14.90
C GLU A 309 -45.35 8.81 -16.06
N SER A 310 -46.04 9.44 -17.00
CA SER A 310 -47.46 9.79 -17.18
C SER A 310 -47.57 10.39 -18.59
N ALA A 311 -48.62 10.15 -19.35
CA ALA A 311 -49.72 11.10 -19.63
C ALA A 311 -50.36 10.61 -20.96
N ASP A 312 -51.64 10.73 -21.30
CA ASP A 312 -52.87 11.27 -20.70
C ASP A 312 -54.01 10.62 -21.52
N ASP A 313 -55.15 10.34 -20.91
CA ASP A 313 -56.41 11.05 -21.21
C ASP A 313 -57.68 10.31 -20.74
N ALA A 314 -58.48 11.11 -20.02
CA ALA A 314 -59.94 11.16 -20.05
C ALA A 314 -60.77 10.00 -19.46
N ALA A 315 -61.21 10.23 -18.22
CA ALA A 315 -62.57 10.71 -17.89
C ALA A 315 -63.37 9.87 -16.88
N ALA A 316 -63.85 10.62 -15.88
CA ALA A 316 -65.08 10.45 -15.12
C ALA A 316 -65.14 9.37 -14.02
N GLY A 317 -65.26 9.86 -12.78
CA GLY A 317 -66.37 9.45 -11.92
C GLY A 317 -66.01 8.75 -10.61
N ASP A 318 -65.98 9.56 -9.56
CA ASP A 318 -66.60 9.29 -8.25
C ASP A 318 -66.05 8.17 -7.32
N SER A 319 -65.45 8.66 -6.23
CA SER A 319 -65.83 8.39 -4.83
C SER A 319 -65.40 7.09 -4.11
N ALA A 320 -64.80 7.31 -2.93
CA ALA A 320 -64.64 6.44 -1.76
C ALA A 320 -63.74 5.19 -1.95
N GLY A 321 -62.75 4.89 -1.12
CA GLY A 321 -62.47 5.25 0.27
C GLY A 321 -61.90 3.98 0.91
N ASP A 322 -60.68 4.07 1.45
CA ASP A 322 -60.03 3.26 2.50
C ASP A 322 -60.21 1.73 2.61
N VAL A 323 -59.20 1.15 3.30
CA VAL A 323 -59.14 -0.18 3.93
C VAL A 323 -58.54 -1.26 2.99
N GLU A 324 -57.23 -1.53 3.06
CA GLU A 324 -56.55 -2.37 4.07
C GLU A 324 -56.90 -3.87 3.95
N SER A 325 -55.89 -4.71 4.21
CA SER A 325 -56.00 -6.11 4.64
C SER A 325 -55.94 -7.24 3.57
N CYS A 326 -54.74 -7.84 3.54
CA CYS A 326 -54.47 -9.26 3.87
C CYS A 326 -54.88 -10.41 2.92
N TYR A 327 -53.84 -11.16 2.55
CA TYR A 327 -53.67 -12.62 2.67
C TYR A 327 -54.82 -13.56 2.25
N ARG A 328 -54.59 -14.34 1.19
CA ARG A 328 -54.58 -15.83 1.16
C ARG A 328 -54.42 -16.32 -0.29
N CYS A 329 -53.43 -17.17 -0.57
CA CYS A 329 -53.57 -18.64 -0.72
C CYS A 329 -54.41 -19.00 -1.97
N GLY A 330 -54.00 -19.80 -2.95
CA GLY A 330 -52.89 -20.71 -3.14
C GLY A 330 -53.29 -21.67 -4.28
N SER A 331 -52.31 -22.39 -4.81
CA SER A 331 -52.39 -23.69 -5.51
C SER A 331 -53.09 -23.84 -6.87
N GLU A 332 -52.58 -24.86 -7.59
CA GLU A 332 -53.00 -25.50 -8.85
C GLU A 332 -52.50 -24.81 -10.12
N GLY A 333 -51.62 -25.38 -10.96
CA GLY A 333 -51.36 -26.78 -11.27
C GLY A 333 -51.95 -27.11 -12.63
N CYS A 334 -51.14 -27.12 -13.71
CA CYS A 334 -51.49 -27.77 -14.97
C CYS A 334 -50.22 -28.09 -15.78
N GLY A 335 -49.90 -29.38 -15.85
CA GLY A 335 -48.87 -29.93 -16.73
C GLY A 335 -49.36 -30.11 -18.17
N GLY A 336 -48.42 -30.50 -19.03
CA GLY A 336 -48.71 -30.88 -20.42
C GLY A 336 -47.45 -31.23 -21.20
N SER A 337 -47.06 -32.49 -21.12
CA SER A 337 -45.98 -33.18 -21.83
C SER A 337 -46.09 -33.15 -23.37
N HIS A 338 -44.95 -33.08 -24.05
CA HIS A 338 -44.72 -33.84 -25.29
C HIS A 338 -43.23 -34.16 -25.48
N GLU A 339 -42.93 -35.45 -25.63
CA GLU A 339 -41.61 -36.01 -25.90
C GLU A 339 -41.29 -36.11 -27.39
N HIS A 340 -39.97 -36.20 -27.65
CA HIS A 340 -39.23 -36.84 -28.75
C HIS A 340 -38.73 -35.98 -29.93
N GLY A 341 -37.39 -35.92 -30.04
CA GLY A 341 -36.73 -36.14 -31.33
C GLY A 341 -35.38 -35.47 -31.58
N ALA A 342 -34.30 -36.14 -31.15
CA ALA A 342 -32.99 -36.28 -31.81
C ALA A 342 -32.11 -35.05 -32.18
N ASP A 343 -30.95 -35.00 -31.52
CA ASP A 343 -29.60 -34.71 -32.02
C ASP A 343 -29.42 -33.69 -33.17
N ALA A 344 -28.98 -32.49 -32.78
CA ALA A 344 -28.05 -31.69 -33.58
C ALA A 344 -27.00 -31.04 -32.67
N ALA A 345 -25.76 -31.11 -33.13
CA ALA A 345 -24.53 -30.80 -32.43
C ALA A 345 -24.30 -29.29 -32.17
N VAL A 346 -23.65 -29.01 -31.03
CA VAL A 346 -22.63 -27.96 -30.79
C VAL A 346 -23.03 -26.51 -31.11
N SER A 347 -23.28 -25.73 -30.04
CA SER A 347 -22.53 -24.48 -29.78
C SER A 347 -22.77 -24.04 -28.33
N ASP A 348 -21.84 -24.35 -27.42
CA ASP A 348 -21.68 -23.57 -26.20
C ASP A 348 -21.10 -22.21 -26.61
N SER A 349 -21.97 -21.29 -27.01
CA SER A 349 -21.61 -19.88 -27.11
C SER A 349 -21.51 -19.35 -25.69
N ALA A 350 -20.28 -19.12 -25.22
CA ALA A 350 -20.01 -18.27 -24.07
C ALA A 350 -20.87 -17.01 -24.21
N VAL A 351 -21.70 -16.71 -23.21
CA VAL A 351 -22.60 -15.57 -23.22
C VAL A 351 -21.74 -14.31 -23.09
N SER A 352 -21.20 -13.82 -24.20
CA SER A 352 -20.52 -12.53 -24.24
C SER A 352 -21.49 -11.46 -23.72
N MET A 353 -21.10 -10.76 -22.65
CA MET A 353 -21.89 -9.67 -22.10
C MET A 353 -22.13 -8.64 -23.19
N LEU A 354 -23.39 -8.24 -23.35
CA LEU A 354 -23.83 -7.43 -24.48
C LEU A 354 -24.11 -6.00 -24.01
N VAL A 355 -23.32 -5.04 -24.49
CA VAL A 355 -23.35 -3.63 -24.04
C VAL A 355 -23.90 -2.72 -25.13
N SER A 356 -24.77 -1.80 -24.75
CA SER A 356 -25.42 -0.86 -25.68
C SER A 356 -24.62 0.44 -25.83
N GLY A 357 -24.38 0.86 -27.08
CA GLY A 357 -23.77 2.16 -27.42
C GLY A 357 -22.23 2.20 -27.33
N LEU A 358 -21.63 3.34 -27.73
CA LEU A 358 -20.18 3.50 -27.79
C LEU A 358 -19.60 4.34 -26.65
N HIS A 359 -20.41 5.21 -26.05
CA HIS A 359 -19.98 6.17 -25.02
C HIS A 359 -19.25 5.53 -23.82
N GLY A 360 -19.58 4.28 -23.49
CA GLY A 360 -18.98 3.55 -22.37
C GLY A 360 -17.72 2.76 -22.72
N LEU A 361 -17.39 2.55 -24.00
CA LEU A 361 -16.40 1.56 -24.47
C LEU A 361 -14.98 1.83 -24.00
N ALA A 362 -14.65 3.10 -23.74
CA ALA A 362 -13.37 3.47 -23.16
C ALA A 362 -13.17 2.83 -21.77
N ASN A 363 -14.23 2.53 -21.02
CA ASN A 363 -14.14 2.06 -19.64
C ASN A 363 -14.16 0.52 -19.48
N TRP A 364 -14.23 -0.26 -20.57
CA TRP A 364 -14.35 -1.73 -20.50
C TRP A 364 -12.99 -2.42 -20.62
N CYS A 365 -12.82 -3.48 -19.83
CA CYS A 365 -11.58 -4.28 -19.76
C CYS A 365 -11.70 -5.64 -20.47
N ASP A 366 -12.90 -6.07 -20.85
CA ASP A 366 -13.15 -7.37 -21.47
C ASP A 366 -13.51 -7.23 -22.96
N PRO A 367 -13.30 -8.27 -23.80
CA PRO A 367 -13.82 -8.32 -25.16
C PRO A 367 -15.36 -8.40 -25.11
N VAL A 368 -16.00 -7.24 -25.07
CA VAL A 368 -17.45 -7.07 -24.98
C VAL A 368 -18.05 -7.06 -26.38
N ARG A 369 -19.20 -7.73 -26.50
CA ARG A 369 -20.03 -7.67 -27.71
C ARG A 369 -20.90 -6.43 -27.63
N VAL A 370 -20.70 -5.48 -28.54
CA VAL A 370 -21.37 -4.18 -28.52
C VAL A 370 -22.58 -4.22 -29.44
N ILE A 371 -23.75 -3.84 -28.94
CA ILE A 371 -24.89 -3.48 -29.80
C ILE A 371 -24.90 -1.98 -30.03
N VAL A 372 -24.80 -1.63 -31.31
CA VAL A 372 -24.95 -0.27 -31.80
C VAL A 372 -26.25 -0.19 -32.60
N GLU A 373 -27.16 0.67 -32.15
CA GLU A 373 -28.35 1.04 -32.92
C GLU A 373 -28.06 2.28 -33.74
N GLY A 374 -28.35 2.22 -35.03
CA GLY A 374 -28.05 3.32 -35.93
C GLY A 374 -28.64 3.16 -37.31
N ARG A 375 -28.29 4.07 -38.22
CA ARG A 375 -28.67 4.02 -39.63
C ARG A 375 -27.45 3.77 -40.51
N VAL A 376 -27.56 2.84 -41.44
CA VAL A 376 -26.48 2.59 -42.41
C VAL A 376 -26.40 3.77 -43.37
N LEU A 377 -25.41 4.65 -43.19
CA LEU A 377 -25.25 5.86 -44.00
C LEU A 377 -24.53 5.57 -45.32
N ASP A 378 -23.53 4.69 -45.28
CA ASP A 378 -22.80 4.19 -46.45
C ASP A 378 -22.37 2.74 -46.21
N LEU A 379 -22.99 1.81 -46.94
CA LEU A 379 -22.65 0.39 -46.82
C LEU A 379 -21.26 0.08 -47.40
N GLY A 380 -20.84 0.77 -48.46
CA GLY A 380 -19.55 0.51 -49.11
C GLY A 380 -18.36 0.93 -48.25
N ALA A 381 -18.51 2.00 -47.49
CA ALA A 381 -17.54 2.46 -46.49
C ALA A 381 -17.78 1.86 -45.09
N GLY A 382 -18.81 1.04 -44.90
CA GLY A 382 -19.15 0.45 -43.60
C GLY A 382 -19.60 1.46 -42.54
N LEU A 383 -20.17 2.61 -42.91
CA LEU A 383 -20.49 3.70 -41.99
C LEU A 383 -21.91 3.59 -41.43
N VAL A 384 -22.01 3.60 -40.10
CA VAL A 384 -23.28 3.62 -39.35
C VAL A 384 -23.39 4.91 -38.55
N GLY A 385 -24.49 5.64 -38.75
CA GLY A 385 -24.84 6.85 -38.01
C GLY A 385 -25.56 6.50 -36.71
N THR A 386 -24.99 6.90 -35.59
CA THR A 386 -25.44 6.58 -34.23
C THR A 386 -25.68 7.88 -33.45
N THR A 387 -26.22 7.79 -32.23
CA THR A 387 -26.28 8.95 -31.31
C THR A 387 -24.91 9.50 -30.94
N ASP A 388 -23.88 8.65 -31.00
CA ASP A 388 -22.51 8.98 -30.61
C ASP A 388 -21.68 9.50 -31.80
N GLY A 389 -22.29 9.62 -32.99
CA GLY A 389 -21.62 10.06 -34.23
C GLY A 389 -21.59 8.98 -35.30
N CYS A 390 -20.68 9.11 -36.27
CA CYS A 390 -20.45 8.14 -37.33
C CYS A 390 -19.41 7.11 -36.91
N VAL A 391 -19.72 5.82 -37.10
CA VAL A 391 -18.89 4.69 -36.67
C VAL A 391 -18.52 3.87 -37.88
N GLU A 392 -17.25 3.49 -37.99
CA GLU A 392 -16.78 2.56 -39.00
C GLU A 392 -16.97 1.12 -38.53
N VAL A 393 -17.78 0.38 -39.28
CA VAL A 393 -18.16 -1.00 -39.04
C VAL A 393 -17.59 -1.89 -40.14
N THR A 394 -16.50 -2.58 -39.82
CA THR A 394 -15.90 -3.60 -40.69
C THR A 394 -16.80 -4.83 -40.78
N ASN A 395 -16.71 -5.57 -41.88
CA ASN A 395 -17.55 -6.75 -42.17
C ASN A 395 -19.06 -6.48 -42.36
N LEU A 396 -19.51 -5.22 -42.28
CA LEU A 396 -20.93 -4.86 -42.44
C LEU A 396 -21.54 -5.31 -43.79
N PRO A 397 -20.86 -5.18 -44.95
CA PRO A 397 -21.42 -5.62 -46.24
C PRO A 397 -21.72 -7.12 -46.30
N GLU A 398 -20.87 -7.95 -45.69
CA GLU A 398 -21.01 -9.41 -45.71
C GLU A 398 -22.20 -9.84 -44.84
N VAL A 399 -22.34 -9.24 -43.65
CA VAL A 399 -23.45 -9.52 -42.73
C VAL A 399 -24.77 -9.01 -43.29
N VAL A 400 -24.77 -7.84 -43.95
CA VAL A 400 -25.96 -7.30 -44.64
C VAL A 400 -26.38 -8.16 -45.84
N ALA A 401 -25.42 -8.78 -46.55
CA ALA A 401 -25.71 -9.69 -47.65
C ALA A 401 -26.28 -11.03 -47.19
N ALA A 402 -25.92 -11.48 -45.98
CA ALA A 402 -26.44 -12.70 -45.36
C ALA A 402 -27.90 -12.55 -44.91
N ASP A 403 -28.35 -11.33 -44.56
CA ASP A 403 -29.75 -11.05 -44.21
C ASP A 403 -30.60 -10.70 -45.44
N SER A 404 -31.58 -11.55 -45.75
CA SER A 404 -32.44 -11.40 -46.93
C SER A 404 -33.22 -10.08 -46.99
N THR A 405 -33.54 -9.47 -45.84
CA THR A 405 -34.32 -8.23 -45.75
C THR A 405 -33.45 -7.00 -45.97
N LEU A 406 -32.24 -6.97 -45.40
CA LEU A 406 -31.26 -5.92 -45.59
C LEU A 406 -30.67 -5.98 -47.01
N ALA A 407 -30.37 -7.17 -47.53
CA ALA A 407 -29.92 -7.38 -48.91
C ALA A 407 -30.96 -6.89 -49.94
N ALA A 408 -32.24 -7.18 -49.72
CA ALA A 408 -33.32 -6.69 -50.58
C ALA A 408 -33.51 -5.17 -50.50
N TRP A 409 -33.23 -4.54 -49.34
CA TRP A 409 -33.22 -3.08 -49.24
C TRP A 409 -32.04 -2.49 -50.03
N HIS A 410 -30.84 -3.03 -49.85
CA HIS A 410 -29.63 -2.57 -50.53
C HIS A 410 -29.75 -2.68 -52.05
N ALA A 411 -30.26 -3.80 -52.57
CA ALA A 411 -30.52 -3.99 -54.00
C ALA A 411 -31.53 -2.97 -54.58
N ARG A 412 -32.49 -2.50 -53.76
CA ARG A 412 -33.45 -1.45 -54.13
C ARG A 412 -32.85 -0.05 -54.06
N ALA A 413 -31.99 0.22 -53.08
CA ALA A 413 -31.28 1.49 -52.92
C ALA A 413 -30.23 1.72 -54.02
N ALA A 414 -29.59 0.64 -54.49
CA ALA A 414 -28.64 0.68 -55.61
C ALA A 414 -29.31 0.85 -57.00
N SER A 415 -30.64 0.81 -57.08
CA SER A 415 -31.37 1.08 -58.33
C SER A 415 -31.39 2.59 -58.64
N THR A 416 -31.32 2.96 -59.92
CA THR A 416 -31.26 4.36 -60.38
C THR A 416 -32.58 5.14 -60.23
N ASP A 417 -33.56 4.60 -59.51
CA ASP A 417 -34.90 5.16 -59.38
C ASP A 417 -34.92 6.35 -58.40
N GLN A 418 -35.36 7.53 -58.86
CA GLN A 418 -35.34 8.79 -58.08
C GLN A 418 -36.15 8.70 -56.78
N LYS A 419 -37.18 7.83 -56.72
CA LYS A 419 -37.96 7.56 -55.50
C LYS A 419 -37.22 6.73 -54.46
N ALA A 420 -36.19 5.96 -54.86
CA ALA A 420 -35.35 5.19 -53.94
C ALA A 420 -34.36 6.09 -53.18
N LYS A 421 -33.87 7.17 -53.82
CA LYS A 421 -32.96 8.16 -53.21
C LYS A 421 -33.59 9.02 -52.09
N GLN A 422 -34.92 9.11 -52.02
CA GLN A 422 -35.64 9.86 -50.97
C GLN A 422 -36.01 9.01 -49.75
N ARG A 423 -35.70 7.70 -49.73
CA ARG A 423 -36.01 6.84 -48.59
C ARG A 423 -34.91 6.92 -47.54
N ARG A 424 -35.31 7.14 -46.28
CA ARG A 424 -34.40 7.13 -45.14
C ARG A 424 -33.61 5.82 -45.10
N PRO A 425 -32.29 5.86 -44.80
CA PRO A 425 -31.46 4.68 -44.64
C PRO A 425 -32.02 3.74 -43.58
N PRO A 426 -31.80 2.42 -43.69
CA PRO A 426 -32.40 1.42 -42.83
C PRO A 426 -31.82 1.59 -41.43
N ALA A 427 -32.70 1.56 -40.44
CA ALA A 427 -32.30 1.50 -39.05
C ALA A 427 -31.94 0.05 -38.71
N VAL A 428 -30.76 -0.15 -38.15
CA VAL A 428 -30.18 -1.46 -37.87
C VAL A 428 -29.68 -1.51 -36.44
N ALA A 429 -29.79 -2.69 -35.82
CA ALA A 429 -29.00 -3.05 -34.65
C ALA A 429 -27.84 -3.91 -35.14
N VAL A 430 -26.62 -3.45 -34.89
CA VAL A 430 -25.39 -4.16 -35.22
C VAL A 430 -24.78 -4.67 -33.92
N ALA A 431 -24.67 -5.99 -33.79
CA ALA A 431 -23.88 -6.61 -32.74
C ALA A 431 -22.48 -6.91 -33.30
N GLY A 432 -21.44 -6.45 -32.62
CA GLY A 432 -20.07 -6.59 -33.11
C GLY A 432 -19.01 -6.53 -32.03
N MET A 433 -17.81 -6.97 -32.39
CA MET A 433 -16.63 -6.94 -31.52
C MET A 433 -15.84 -5.65 -31.75
N LEU A 434 -15.38 -5.04 -30.67
CA LEU A 434 -14.53 -3.86 -30.69
C LEU A 434 -13.13 -4.20 -31.23
N SER A 435 -12.56 -3.37 -32.10
CA SER A 435 -11.16 -3.43 -32.50
C SER A 435 -10.49 -2.07 -32.33
N ARG A 436 -9.26 -2.06 -31.80
CA ARG A 436 -8.41 -0.87 -31.69
C ARG A 436 -7.14 -1.06 -32.51
N ASP A 437 -6.70 -0.02 -33.19
CA ASP A 437 -5.43 -0.03 -33.91
C ASP A 437 -4.26 0.47 -33.05
N ASN A 438 -3.04 0.40 -33.58
CA ASN A 438 -1.84 0.83 -32.86
C ASN A 438 -1.81 2.35 -32.57
N GLU A 439 -2.64 3.14 -33.24
CA GLU A 439 -2.79 4.58 -33.02
C GLU A 439 -3.90 4.90 -32.01
N GLY A 440 -4.63 3.89 -31.50
CA GLY A 440 -5.73 4.07 -30.55
C GLY A 440 -7.05 4.47 -31.20
N ARG A 441 -7.23 4.24 -32.52
CA ARG A 441 -8.52 4.42 -33.20
C ARG A 441 -9.40 3.20 -32.98
N THR A 442 -10.68 3.45 -32.72
CA THR A 442 -11.66 2.39 -32.42
C THR A 442 -12.59 2.13 -33.60
N THR A 443 -12.63 0.90 -34.07
CA THR A 443 -13.56 0.41 -35.11
C THR A 443 -14.40 -0.74 -34.55
N LEU A 444 -15.57 -0.98 -35.16
CA LEU A 444 -16.42 -2.12 -34.81
C LEU A 444 -16.33 -3.19 -35.90
N ARG A 445 -16.28 -4.46 -35.53
CA ARG A 445 -16.42 -5.57 -36.48
C ARG A 445 -17.79 -6.20 -36.33
N ALA A 446 -18.63 -6.11 -37.37
CA ALA A 446 -19.96 -6.69 -37.35
C ALA A 446 -19.89 -8.22 -37.32
N GLU A 447 -20.59 -8.81 -36.35
CA GLU A 447 -20.87 -10.25 -36.27
C GLU A 447 -22.31 -10.52 -36.74
N GLU A 448 -23.25 -9.69 -36.27
CA GLU A 448 -24.66 -9.77 -36.64
C GLU A 448 -25.20 -8.37 -36.92
N ALA A 449 -26.09 -8.26 -37.90
CA ALA A 449 -26.82 -7.04 -38.19
C ALA A 449 -28.26 -7.40 -38.51
N ARG A 450 -29.19 -6.78 -37.78
CA ARG A 450 -30.63 -6.97 -38.00
C ARG A 450 -31.31 -5.62 -38.27
N PRO A 451 -32.34 -5.56 -39.12
CA PRO A 451 -33.17 -4.38 -39.23
C PRO A 451 -33.98 -4.18 -37.94
N LEU A 452 -34.16 -2.92 -37.54
CA LEU A 452 -35.10 -2.57 -36.47
C LEU A 452 -36.54 -2.60 -37.01
N THR A 453 -37.47 -3.13 -36.21
CA THR A 453 -38.90 -3.13 -36.48
C THR A 453 -39.47 -1.70 -36.41
N LYS A 454 -40.65 -1.47 -36.99
CA LYS A 454 -41.30 -0.14 -36.92
C LYS A 454 -41.56 0.33 -35.48
N ALA A 455 -41.83 -0.60 -34.57
CA ALA A 455 -42.02 -0.30 -33.15
C ALA A 455 -40.68 0.05 -32.49
N GLU A 456 -39.61 -0.71 -32.74
CA GLU A 456 -38.26 -0.39 -32.23
C GLU A 456 -37.74 0.95 -32.78
N VAL A 457 -37.95 1.26 -34.06
CA VAL A 457 -37.53 2.54 -34.66
C VAL A 457 -38.24 3.75 -34.03
N LEU A 458 -39.45 3.58 -33.49
CA LEU A 458 -40.18 4.64 -32.78
C LEU A 458 -39.59 4.92 -31.39
N HIS A 459 -38.92 3.93 -30.78
CA HIS A 459 -38.32 4.02 -29.45
C HIS A 459 -36.78 4.15 -29.49
N SER A 460 -36.16 3.86 -30.63
CA SER A 460 -34.72 3.95 -30.86
C SER A 460 -34.31 5.37 -31.20
N MET A 461 -33.28 5.88 -30.51
CA MET A 461 -32.65 7.15 -30.80
C MET A 461 -31.66 6.96 -31.97
N THR A 462 -32.12 7.04 -33.23
CA THR A 462 -31.22 7.00 -34.40
C THR A 462 -30.96 8.40 -34.94
N ALA A 463 -29.70 8.78 -35.18
CA ALA A 463 -29.32 10.08 -35.74
C ALA A 463 -28.87 9.98 -37.21
N GLY A 464 -29.15 11.04 -37.99
CA GLY A 464 -28.75 11.22 -39.38
C GLY A 464 -29.54 10.40 -40.40
N SER A 465 -29.94 11.04 -41.50
CA SER A 465 -30.56 10.37 -42.65
C SER A 465 -29.70 10.36 -43.91
N SER A 466 -28.51 10.98 -43.86
CA SER A 466 -27.47 10.90 -44.90
C SER A 466 -26.10 11.30 -44.34
N ILE A 467 -25.03 11.01 -45.10
CA ILE A 467 -23.67 11.54 -44.86
C ILE A 467 -23.59 13.08 -44.93
N GLU A 468 -24.55 13.72 -45.61
CA GLU A 468 -24.62 15.19 -45.71
C GLU A 468 -25.20 15.83 -44.43
N GLU A 469 -26.02 15.08 -43.68
CA GLU A 469 -26.62 15.53 -42.41
C GLU A 469 -25.74 15.28 -41.19
N ILE A 470 -24.89 14.24 -41.21
CA ILE A 470 -23.85 14.03 -40.20
C ILE A 470 -22.49 14.30 -40.85
N PRO A 471 -21.86 15.47 -40.60
CA PRO A 471 -20.54 15.78 -41.12
C PRO A 471 -19.54 14.64 -40.92
N VAL A 472 -18.78 14.33 -41.97
CA VAL A 472 -17.75 13.26 -41.98
C VAL A 472 -16.70 13.45 -40.87
N HIS A 473 -16.55 14.68 -40.37
CA HIS A 473 -15.69 15.03 -39.24
C HIS A 473 -16.19 14.50 -37.87
N TYR A 474 -17.46 14.11 -37.75
CA TYR A 474 -18.01 13.42 -36.57
C TYR A 474 -17.84 11.90 -36.64
N ASN A 475 -16.89 11.41 -37.45
CA ASN A 475 -16.49 10.02 -37.46
C ASN A 475 -15.62 9.73 -36.24
N THR A 476 -16.18 9.08 -35.23
CA THR A 476 -15.51 8.73 -33.98
C THR A 476 -14.42 7.68 -34.20
N SER A 477 -14.59 6.79 -35.18
CA SER A 477 -13.58 5.79 -35.55
C SER A 477 -12.32 6.36 -36.20
N ARG A 478 -12.33 7.64 -36.61
CA ARG A 478 -11.14 8.34 -37.13
C ARG A 478 -10.34 9.06 -36.06
N ILE A 479 -10.86 9.17 -34.84
CA ILE A 479 -10.21 9.87 -33.74
C ILE A 479 -9.34 8.87 -32.99
N ALA A 480 -8.05 9.14 -32.95
CA ALA A 480 -7.11 8.39 -32.11
C ALA A 480 -7.25 8.83 -30.65
N HIS A 481 -7.28 7.89 -29.72
CA HIS A 481 -7.38 8.16 -28.29
C HIS A 481 -6.10 7.78 -27.56
N ASP A 482 -5.52 8.78 -26.91
CA ASP A 482 -4.36 8.64 -26.03
C ASP A 482 -4.80 8.89 -24.58
N TYR A 483 -4.39 8.02 -23.67
CA TYR A 483 -4.68 8.16 -22.24
C TYR A 483 -3.39 8.23 -21.44
N GLY A 484 -3.37 9.14 -20.47
CA GLY A 484 -2.21 9.40 -19.63
C GLY A 484 -2.61 9.87 -18.25
N ALA A 485 -1.61 10.06 -17.39
CA ALA A 485 -1.85 10.61 -16.06
C ALA A 485 -0.74 11.57 -15.63
N LEU A 486 -1.13 12.70 -15.06
CA LEU A 486 -0.22 13.65 -14.43
C LEU A 486 -0.04 13.25 -12.97
N LEU A 487 1.13 12.71 -12.64
CA LEU A 487 1.47 12.35 -11.27
C LEU A 487 1.89 13.58 -10.47
N ILE A 488 1.12 13.92 -9.46
CA ILE A 488 1.31 15.06 -8.57
C ILE A 488 1.70 14.56 -7.18
N ARG A 489 2.76 15.14 -6.63
CA ARG A 489 3.19 14.94 -5.25
C ARG A 489 3.46 16.31 -4.64
N GLY A 490 2.55 16.74 -3.77
CA GLY A 490 2.65 18.05 -3.13
C GLY A 490 2.64 19.20 -4.15
N ARG A 491 3.67 20.05 -4.11
CA ARG A 491 3.89 21.19 -5.01
C ARG A 491 4.47 20.81 -6.38
N LYS A 492 4.81 19.54 -6.58
CA LYS A 492 5.52 19.05 -7.78
C LYS A 492 4.70 18.05 -8.59
N CYS A 493 5.05 17.92 -9.87
CA CYS A 493 4.56 16.87 -10.75
C CYS A 493 5.70 16.17 -11.48
N ALA A 494 5.48 14.92 -11.88
CA ALA A 494 6.40 14.18 -12.73
C ALA A 494 6.17 14.51 -14.20
N LEU A 495 7.24 14.84 -14.93
CA LEU A 495 7.26 14.96 -16.39
C LEU A 495 8.30 13.99 -16.97
N VAL A 496 8.05 13.49 -18.18
CA VAL A 496 8.87 12.44 -18.80
C VAL A 496 9.59 12.95 -20.04
N ARG A 497 10.72 12.32 -20.39
CA ARG A 497 11.53 12.59 -21.59
C ARG A 497 11.77 11.33 -22.40
N ASN A 498 12.01 11.47 -23.70
CA ASN A 498 12.39 10.35 -24.56
C ASN A 498 13.90 10.08 -24.43
N VAL A 499 14.28 8.96 -23.81
CA VAL A 499 15.69 8.54 -23.68
C VAL A 499 16.12 7.83 -24.95
N GLY A 500 16.79 8.55 -25.87
CA GLY A 500 17.31 7.96 -27.11
C GLY A 500 17.68 8.93 -28.22
N ASP A 501 17.08 10.12 -28.25
CA ASP A 501 17.43 11.15 -29.24
C ASP A 501 18.31 12.24 -28.63
N ALA A 502 19.55 12.30 -29.09
CA ALA A 502 20.60 13.16 -28.54
C ALA A 502 20.41 14.67 -28.80
N MET A 503 19.23 15.12 -29.25
CA MET A 503 19.03 16.51 -29.70
C MET A 503 17.80 17.24 -29.17
N ASP A 504 16.79 16.61 -28.55
CA ASP A 504 15.64 17.35 -28.01
C ASP A 504 15.14 16.77 -26.68
N ALA A 505 15.67 17.28 -25.57
CA ALA A 505 15.27 16.93 -24.20
C ALA A 505 14.00 17.67 -23.77
N HIS A 506 12.95 17.64 -24.59
CA HIS A 506 11.63 18.19 -24.23
C HIS A 506 10.90 17.26 -23.26
N MET A 507 10.25 17.87 -22.26
CA MET A 507 9.52 17.16 -21.22
C MET A 507 8.03 17.18 -21.56
N ARG A 508 7.33 16.06 -21.36
CA ARG A 508 5.90 15.93 -21.64
C ARG A 508 5.15 15.24 -20.51
N ILE A 509 3.83 15.35 -20.53
CA ILE A 509 2.96 14.55 -19.64
C ILE A 509 2.96 13.11 -20.17
N PRO A 510 3.11 12.07 -19.32
CA PRO A 510 3.11 10.69 -19.79
C PRO A 510 1.72 10.25 -20.26
N PHE A 511 1.63 9.82 -21.52
CA PHE A 511 0.44 9.24 -22.14
C PHE A 511 0.83 8.17 -23.17
N ALA A 512 -0.09 7.24 -23.45
CA ALA A 512 0.07 6.19 -24.45
C ALA A 512 -1.21 6.01 -25.29
N PRO A 513 -1.09 5.50 -26.53
CA PRO A 513 -2.25 5.18 -27.35
C PRO A 513 -3.03 4.01 -26.78
N HIS A 514 -4.36 4.09 -26.88
CA HIS A 514 -5.29 3.05 -26.42
C HIS A 514 -5.37 1.90 -27.43
N SER A 515 -4.27 1.16 -27.60
CA SER A 515 -4.16 0.15 -28.66
C SER A 515 -4.75 -1.22 -28.30
N ARG A 516 -5.01 -1.48 -27.01
CA ARG A 516 -5.51 -2.77 -26.52
C ARG A 516 -7.00 -2.71 -26.27
N THR A 517 -7.76 -3.66 -26.78
CA THR A 517 -9.21 -3.79 -26.57
C THR A 517 -9.57 -4.28 -25.17
N GLU A 518 -8.63 -4.98 -24.51
CA GLU A 518 -8.75 -5.57 -23.17
C GLU A 518 -8.28 -4.61 -22.05
N GLU A 519 -8.18 -3.32 -22.37
CA GLU A 519 -7.65 -2.31 -21.46
C GLU A 519 -8.68 -1.18 -21.36
N SER A 520 -9.01 -0.72 -20.15
CA SER A 520 -9.80 0.50 -19.97
C SER A 520 -8.95 1.76 -20.21
N CYS A 521 -9.58 2.91 -20.38
CA CYS A 521 -8.90 4.20 -20.50
C CYS A 521 -8.08 4.54 -19.25
N MET A 522 -8.58 4.17 -18.07
CA MET A 522 -7.84 4.34 -16.81
C MET A 522 -6.66 3.37 -16.74
N ASP A 523 -6.82 2.11 -17.15
CA ASP A 523 -5.71 1.15 -17.20
C ASP A 523 -4.62 1.61 -18.19
N CYS A 524 -5.02 2.16 -19.35
CA CYS A 524 -4.11 2.75 -20.32
C CYS A 524 -3.37 3.97 -19.74
N ALA A 525 -4.05 4.83 -18.99
CA ALA A 525 -3.44 5.98 -18.31
C ALA A 525 -2.46 5.55 -17.20
N VAL A 526 -2.83 4.53 -16.41
CA VAL A 526 -1.99 3.95 -15.36
C VAL A 526 -0.75 3.32 -15.99
N ARG A 527 -0.91 2.49 -17.03
CA ARG A 527 0.20 1.91 -17.78
C ARG A 527 1.12 3.00 -18.34
N ALA A 528 0.57 4.03 -18.99
CA ALA A 528 1.37 5.12 -19.54
C ALA A 528 2.22 5.82 -18.49
N LEU A 529 1.66 6.06 -17.29
CA LEU A 529 2.38 6.66 -16.17
C LEU A 529 3.42 5.70 -15.56
N CYS A 530 3.06 4.42 -15.35
CA CYS A 530 3.96 3.41 -14.79
C CYS A 530 5.15 3.13 -15.70
N ASP A 531 4.92 2.97 -17.01
CA ASP A 531 5.95 2.68 -18.00
C ASP A 531 6.92 3.86 -18.15
N ALA A 532 6.42 5.10 -18.06
CA ALA A 532 7.22 6.29 -18.36
C ALA A 532 7.93 6.89 -17.13
N CYS A 533 7.35 6.77 -15.93
CA CYS A 533 7.94 7.29 -14.69
C CYS A 533 8.56 6.19 -13.81
N GLU A 534 8.53 4.92 -14.22
CA GLU A 534 9.01 3.78 -13.40
C GLU A 534 8.34 3.72 -12.00
N VAL A 535 7.09 4.21 -11.89
CA VAL A 535 6.33 4.28 -10.63
C VAL A 535 5.25 3.19 -10.60
N SER A 536 5.16 2.40 -9.52
CA SER A 536 4.05 1.44 -9.33
C SER A 536 2.69 2.14 -9.13
N SER A 537 1.61 1.53 -9.61
CA SER A 537 0.23 2.02 -9.42
C SER A 537 -0.22 2.05 -7.95
N ASP A 538 0.53 1.42 -7.03
CA ASP A 538 0.37 1.50 -5.58
C ASP A 538 0.75 2.87 -5.01
N ASN A 539 1.64 3.59 -5.70
CA ASN A 539 2.24 4.82 -5.19
C ASN A 539 1.40 6.05 -5.49
N PHE A 540 0.32 5.88 -6.25
CA PHE A 540 -0.59 6.94 -6.60
C PHE A 540 -2.01 6.42 -6.73
N PHE A 541 -2.99 7.30 -6.64
CA PHE A 541 -4.36 6.97 -6.98
C PHE A 541 -4.93 8.03 -7.90
N LEU A 542 -5.88 7.63 -8.75
CA LEU A 542 -6.62 8.52 -9.62
C LEU A 542 -7.97 8.80 -8.94
N PRO A 543 -8.20 9.99 -8.36
CA PRO A 543 -9.44 10.27 -7.65
C PRO A 543 -10.59 10.39 -8.64
N SER A 544 -11.66 9.60 -8.45
CA SER A 544 -12.82 9.59 -9.36
C SER A 544 -13.63 10.90 -9.36
N TYR A 545 -13.46 11.74 -8.35
CA TYR A 545 -14.11 13.05 -8.22
C TYR A 545 -13.31 14.19 -8.89
N LEU A 546 -12.06 13.95 -9.30
CA LEU A 546 -11.32 14.91 -10.11
C LEU A 546 -11.60 14.63 -11.59
N PRO A 547 -12.16 15.60 -12.34
CA PRO A 547 -12.43 15.40 -13.75
C PRO A 547 -11.10 15.28 -14.52
N PRO A 548 -10.98 14.33 -15.47
CA PRO A 548 -9.81 14.23 -16.32
C PRO A 548 -9.75 15.44 -17.28
N VAL A 549 -8.53 15.87 -17.59
CA VAL A 549 -8.29 17.00 -18.48
C VAL A 549 -8.13 16.47 -19.90
N VAL A 550 -8.88 17.02 -20.85
CA VAL A 550 -8.85 16.61 -22.25
C VAL A 550 -8.31 17.75 -23.10
N TYR A 551 -7.35 17.45 -23.96
CA TYR A 551 -6.82 18.40 -24.94
C TYR A 551 -6.64 17.75 -26.31
N TYR A 552 -6.55 18.60 -27.34
CA TYR A 552 -6.54 18.19 -28.75
C TYR A 552 -5.26 18.69 -29.43
N PRO A 553 -4.27 17.81 -29.68
CA PRO A 553 -3.06 18.18 -30.38
C PRO A 553 -3.38 18.68 -31.80
N THR A 554 -2.76 19.79 -32.22
CA THR A 554 -2.93 20.29 -33.59
C THR A 554 -2.00 19.55 -34.55
N SER A 555 -2.36 19.46 -35.85
CA SER A 555 -1.56 18.72 -36.83
C SER A 555 -0.16 19.29 -37.09
N ALA A 556 0.16 20.47 -36.56
CA ALA A 556 1.48 21.10 -36.65
C ALA A 556 2.47 20.59 -35.58
N THR A 557 1.96 19.93 -34.53
CA THR A 557 2.72 19.42 -33.37
C THR A 557 2.75 17.89 -33.30
N ALA A 558 2.14 17.20 -34.27
CA ALA A 558 2.20 15.75 -34.39
C ALA A 558 3.37 15.36 -35.30
N ASP A 559 4.19 14.39 -34.87
CA ASP A 559 5.27 13.82 -35.68
C ASP A 559 4.79 13.53 -37.12
N ALA A 560 5.70 13.73 -38.08
CA ALA A 560 5.43 13.62 -39.51
C ALA A 560 4.86 12.24 -39.96
N ASP A 561 4.89 11.25 -39.06
CA ASP A 561 4.41 9.87 -39.27
C ASP A 561 2.96 9.62 -38.78
N HIS A 562 2.26 10.62 -38.20
CA HIS A 562 0.92 10.43 -37.64
C HIS A 562 -0.20 11.04 -38.50
N VAL A 563 -1.20 10.22 -38.87
CA VAL A 563 -2.27 10.59 -39.81
C VAL A 563 -3.63 10.62 -39.09
N GLY A 564 -4.09 11.80 -38.65
CA GLY A 564 -5.47 12.03 -38.21
C GLY A 564 -5.66 12.85 -36.92
N PRO A 565 -6.92 13.18 -36.55
CA PRO A 565 -7.23 13.89 -35.30
C PRO A 565 -6.99 13.02 -34.06
N ARG A 566 -6.42 13.61 -33.01
CA ARG A 566 -6.12 12.95 -31.73
C ARG A 566 -6.87 13.61 -30.58
N CYS A 567 -7.26 12.80 -29.61
CA CYS A 567 -7.84 13.20 -28.34
C CYS A 567 -6.96 12.64 -27.22
N VAL A 568 -6.35 13.53 -26.42
CA VAL A 568 -5.52 13.13 -25.29
C VAL A 568 -6.28 13.39 -24.00
N THR A 569 -6.44 12.36 -23.17
CA THR A 569 -7.10 12.46 -21.87
C THR A 569 -6.10 12.19 -20.76
N ILE A 570 -5.88 13.19 -19.90
CA ILE A 570 -4.95 13.14 -18.77
C ILE A 570 -5.72 13.07 -17.46
N TYR A 571 -5.53 11.99 -16.72
CA TYR A 571 -6.04 11.84 -15.37
C TYR A 571 -5.10 12.51 -14.36
N THR A 572 -5.64 13.12 -13.30
CA THR A 572 -4.82 13.56 -12.17
C THR A 572 -4.51 12.36 -11.28
N ALA A 573 -3.24 11.98 -11.21
CA ALA A 573 -2.75 10.96 -10.28
C ALA A 573 -2.13 11.65 -9.06
N LEU A 574 -2.52 11.25 -7.86
CA LEU A 574 -2.02 11.79 -6.61
C LEU A 574 -1.10 10.79 -5.93
N ALA A 575 0.15 11.16 -5.71
CA ALA A 575 1.10 10.34 -4.98
C ALA A 575 0.65 10.14 -3.52
N ILE A 576 0.72 8.89 -3.04
CA ILE A 576 0.27 8.49 -1.69
C ILE A 576 1.39 8.67 -0.66
N SER A 577 2.64 8.52 -1.11
CA SER A 577 3.82 8.65 -0.26
C SER A 577 4.41 10.06 -0.33
N PRO A 578 4.93 10.59 0.79
CA PRO A 578 5.72 11.81 0.75
C PRO A 578 6.97 11.60 -0.12
N PRO A 579 7.64 12.68 -0.55
CA PRO A 579 8.89 12.56 -1.29
C PRO A 579 9.93 11.69 -0.55
N PRO A 580 10.82 10.97 -1.26
CA PRO A 580 11.86 10.14 -0.64
C PRO A 580 12.79 10.92 0.31
N ARG A 581 12.93 12.23 0.11
CA ARG A 581 13.70 13.16 0.95
C ARG A 581 12.80 13.91 1.96
N GLY A 582 11.69 13.30 2.37
CA GLY A 582 10.72 13.89 3.29
C GLY A 582 9.86 14.99 2.68
N ALA A 583 8.84 15.41 3.43
CA ALA A 583 7.91 16.45 3.00
C ALA A 583 8.60 17.82 2.81
N ALA A 584 9.73 18.06 3.50
CA ALA A 584 10.54 19.26 3.33
C ALA A 584 11.19 19.36 1.94
N SER A 585 11.43 18.24 1.23
CA SER A 585 11.91 18.31 -0.15
C SER A 585 10.85 18.77 -1.15
N ASP A 586 9.58 18.84 -0.75
CA ASP A 586 8.51 19.39 -1.58
C ASP A 586 8.63 20.92 -1.75
N VAL A 587 9.21 21.62 -0.76
CA VAL A 587 9.43 23.08 -0.82
C VAL A 587 10.69 23.49 -1.60
N VAL A 588 11.53 22.55 -2.03
CA VAL A 588 12.79 22.83 -2.74
C VAL A 588 12.80 22.13 -4.09
N GLU A 589 13.11 22.84 -5.17
CA GLU A 589 13.20 22.28 -6.51
C GLU A 589 14.22 21.12 -6.57
N ASP A 590 13.89 20.02 -7.25
CA ASP A 590 14.84 18.91 -7.41
C ASP A 590 15.90 19.27 -8.46
N ALA A 591 17.12 18.76 -8.24
CA ALA A 591 18.18 18.89 -9.24
C ALA A 591 17.74 18.16 -10.52
N PRO A 592 17.94 18.74 -11.71
CA PRO A 592 17.65 18.03 -12.96
C PRO A 592 18.54 16.79 -13.06
N GLU A 593 17.93 15.64 -13.35
CA GLU A 593 18.61 14.36 -13.50
C GLU A 593 18.45 13.89 -14.94
N PRO A 594 19.19 14.49 -15.91
CA PRO A 594 18.99 14.28 -17.34
C PRO A 594 19.23 12.84 -17.81
N GLU A 595 19.87 12.02 -16.97
CA GLU A 595 20.09 10.59 -17.21
C GLU A 595 18.86 9.73 -16.88
N GLU A 596 17.90 10.26 -16.12
CA GLU A 596 16.66 9.57 -15.75
C GLU A 596 15.53 9.84 -16.75
N PRO A 597 14.59 8.88 -16.95
CA PRO A 597 13.50 9.01 -17.90
C PRO A 597 12.43 10.05 -17.50
N TYR A 598 12.46 10.55 -16.27
CA TYR A 598 11.52 11.54 -15.75
C TYR A 598 12.16 12.42 -14.67
N ASP A 599 11.61 13.63 -14.47
CA ASP A 599 11.99 14.53 -13.36
C ASP A 599 10.73 14.96 -12.57
N TRP A 600 10.92 15.23 -11.28
CA TRP A 600 9.94 15.95 -10.45
C TRP A 600 10.17 17.45 -10.53
N VAL A 601 9.15 18.18 -10.99
CA VAL A 601 9.27 19.63 -11.25
C VAL A 601 8.12 20.40 -10.61
N SER A 602 8.39 21.64 -10.18
CA SER A 602 7.34 22.56 -9.73
C SER A 602 6.40 22.96 -10.87
N PHE A 603 5.19 23.43 -10.54
CA PHE A 603 4.20 23.89 -11.53
C PHE A 603 4.76 24.94 -12.49
N SER A 604 5.43 25.98 -11.97
CA SER A 604 6.03 27.04 -12.78
C SER A 604 7.12 26.51 -13.73
N ARG A 605 7.91 25.54 -13.28
CA ARG A 605 8.94 24.89 -14.10
C ARG A 605 8.33 23.94 -15.12
N ALA A 606 7.26 23.22 -14.76
CA ALA A 606 6.51 22.36 -15.67
C ALA A 606 5.96 23.15 -16.86
N LEU A 607 5.36 24.33 -16.61
CA LEU A 607 4.87 25.22 -17.68
C LEU A 607 5.99 25.69 -18.63
N ALA A 608 7.22 25.85 -18.13
CA ALA A 608 8.38 26.27 -18.92
C ALA A 608 9.02 25.11 -19.70
N LEU A 609 8.96 23.88 -19.18
CA LEU A 609 9.60 22.70 -19.77
C LEU A 609 8.73 21.99 -20.82
N VAL A 610 7.41 22.07 -20.66
CA VAL A 610 6.46 21.53 -21.64
C VAL A 610 6.48 22.36 -22.91
N GLU A 611 6.53 21.68 -24.06
CA GLU A 611 6.70 22.30 -25.37
C GLU A 611 5.41 22.92 -25.90
N THR A 612 4.30 22.17 -25.83
CA THR A 612 3.05 22.54 -26.50
C THR A 612 2.15 23.40 -25.62
N GLU A 613 1.46 24.38 -26.23
CA GLU A 613 0.49 25.21 -25.50
C GLU A 613 -0.68 24.39 -24.97
N ALA A 614 -1.10 23.36 -25.69
CA ALA A 614 -2.18 22.47 -25.28
C ALA A 614 -1.86 21.72 -23.98
N GLU A 615 -0.61 21.25 -23.81
CA GLU A 615 -0.18 20.63 -22.55
C GLU A 615 -0.01 21.64 -21.42
N ARG A 616 0.40 22.90 -21.70
CA ARG A 616 0.42 23.97 -20.70
C ARG A 616 -0.97 24.29 -20.18
N GLU A 617 -1.95 24.42 -21.08
CA GLU A 617 -3.35 24.57 -20.71
C GLU A 617 -3.85 23.38 -19.89
N ALA A 618 -3.43 22.16 -20.24
CA ALA A 618 -3.80 20.96 -19.50
C ALA A 618 -3.24 20.96 -18.06
N LEU A 619 -1.98 21.37 -17.86
CA LEU A 619 -1.38 21.55 -16.53
C LEU A 619 -2.13 22.58 -15.70
N GLN A 620 -2.50 23.73 -16.30
CA GLN A 620 -3.26 24.78 -15.62
C GLN A 620 -4.66 24.31 -15.20
N GLU A 621 -5.35 23.56 -16.06
CA GLU A 621 -6.68 23.06 -15.73
C GLU A 621 -6.63 21.98 -14.63
N ALA A 622 -5.63 21.09 -14.66
CA ALA A 622 -5.38 20.13 -13.59
C ALA A 622 -5.10 20.82 -12.24
N GLN A 623 -4.29 21.89 -12.24
CA GLN A 623 -4.03 22.70 -11.05
C GLN A 623 -5.32 23.34 -10.50
N ARG A 624 -6.16 23.91 -11.36
CA ARG A 624 -7.45 24.51 -10.94
C ARG A 624 -8.40 23.49 -10.36
N HIS A 625 -8.48 22.29 -10.96
CA HIS A 625 -9.30 21.19 -10.43
C HIS A 625 -8.84 20.78 -9.04
N LEU A 626 -7.52 20.65 -8.84
CA LEU A 626 -6.94 20.30 -7.55
C LEU A 626 -7.16 21.38 -6.49
N GLU A 627 -7.00 22.66 -6.85
CA GLU A 627 -7.25 23.79 -5.95
C GLU A 627 -8.72 23.87 -5.52
N ARG A 628 -9.66 23.63 -6.44
CA ARG A 628 -11.10 23.58 -6.10
C ARG A 628 -11.43 22.40 -5.20
N ALA A 629 -10.87 21.23 -5.47
CA ALA A 629 -11.03 20.06 -4.62
C ALA A 629 -10.47 20.28 -3.22
N HIS A 630 -9.32 20.97 -3.11
CA HIS A 630 -8.74 21.35 -1.82
C HIS A 630 -9.63 22.31 -1.03
N LYS A 631 -10.12 23.39 -1.66
CA LYS A 631 -11.05 24.35 -1.05
C LYS A 631 -12.37 23.71 -0.60
N ALA A 632 -12.81 22.65 -1.28
CA ALA A 632 -14.00 21.90 -0.94
C ALA A 632 -13.76 20.81 0.14
N GLY A 633 -12.51 20.61 0.59
CA GLY A 633 -12.16 19.55 1.55
C GLY A 633 -12.16 18.13 0.95
N LEU A 634 -12.25 18.00 -0.38
CA LEU A 634 -12.20 16.72 -1.09
C LEU A 634 -10.76 16.26 -1.33
N TYR A 635 -9.78 17.15 -1.22
CA TYR A 635 -8.36 16.84 -1.36
C TYR A 635 -7.53 17.54 -0.28
N THR A 636 -6.66 16.79 0.37
CA THR A 636 -5.66 17.33 1.30
C THR A 636 -4.30 16.80 0.84
N PRO A 637 -3.31 17.66 0.60
CA PRO A 637 -1.95 17.21 0.32
C PRO A 637 -1.42 16.29 1.43
N VAL A 638 -0.46 15.44 1.07
CA VAL A 638 0.26 14.59 2.04
C VAL A 638 0.82 15.46 3.16
N LYS A 639 0.72 15.02 4.42
CA LYS A 639 1.16 15.79 5.60
C LYS A 639 2.56 16.37 5.39
N GLY A 640 2.70 17.69 5.52
CA GLY A 640 3.95 18.44 5.31
C GLY A 640 4.25 18.87 3.88
N CYS A 641 3.53 18.34 2.87
CA CYS A 641 3.62 18.77 1.48
C CYS A 641 2.62 19.90 1.20
N GLY A 642 2.89 20.74 0.19
CA GLY A 642 1.98 21.82 -0.21
C GLY A 642 1.02 21.43 -1.32
N LEU A 643 0.23 22.40 -1.75
CA LEU A 643 -0.68 22.25 -2.88
C LEU A 643 0.07 22.47 -4.21
N PHE A 644 -0.21 21.64 -5.21
CA PHE A 644 0.31 21.83 -6.57
C PHE A 644 -0.08 23.21 -7.11
N GLY A 645 0.91 23.99 -7.53
CA GLY A 645 0.74 25.40 -7.92
C GLY A 645 1.20 26.42 -6.88
N GLU A 646 1.50 26.01 -5.64
CA GLU A 646 2.20 26.87 -4.67
C GLU A 646 3.69 27.04 -5.02
N ASP A 647 4.27 28.15 -4.54
CA ASP A 647 5.67 28.50 -4.82
C ASP A 647 6.66 27.46 -4.24
N VAL A 648 7.63 27.05 -5.07
CA VAL A 648 8.75 26.16 -4.71
C VAL A 648 10.04 26.96 -4.74
N LYS A 649 10.90 26.81 -3.72
CA LYS A 649 12.18 27.52 -3.64
C LYS A 649 13.20 26.87 -4.59
N PRO A 650 13.94 27.64 -5.40
CA PRO A 650 14.94 27.06 -6.31
C PRO A 650 16.08 26.40 -5.55
N HIS A 651 16.57 25.26 -6.07
CA HIS A 651 17.76 24.56 -5.57
C HIS A 651 18.96 25.51 -5.68
N SER A 652 19.59 25.86 -4.56
CA SER A 652 20.75 26.75 -4.56
C SER A 652 22.00 26.00 -5.06
N GLY A 653 22.05 25.72 -6.37
CA GLY A 653 23.03 24.80 -6.94
C GLY A 653 23.31 24.92 -8.44
N ALA A 654 22.95 26.01 -9.14
CA ALA A 654 23.58 26.43 -10.42
C ALA A 654 23.11 27.86 -10.79
N ALA A 655 24.04 28.72 -11.23
CA ALA A 655 23.87 30.18 -11.41
C ALA A 655 22.99 30.56 -12.63
N VAL A 656 22.45 31.77 -12.89
CA VAL A 656 22.81 33.18 -12.63
C VAL A 656 21.54 34.03 -12.80
N GLY A 657 21.30 35.05 -11.96
CA GLY A 657 20.45 36.19 -12.34
C GLY A 657 19.76 36.97 -11.21
N ALA A 658 20.38 38.08 -10.79
CA ALA A 658 19.84 39.20 -10.00
C ALA A 658 19.74 39.08 -8.45
N ALA A 659 20.76 39.65 -7.78
CA ALA A 659 20.74 40.55 -6.59
C ALA A 659 19.71 40.29 -5.46
N LEU A 660 20.02 40.09 -4.16
CA LEU A 660 21.10 40.55 -3.24
C LEU A 660 20.82 39.89 -1.84
N PRO A 661 21.63 40.08 -0.76
CA PRO A 661 22.97 39.59 -0.46
C PRO A 661 23.02 38.43 0.58
N LYS A 662 24.15 37.70 0.54
CA LYS A 662 24.58 36.60 1.44
C LYS A 662 24.73 37.01 2.91
N ALA A 663 24.25 36.16 3.82
CA ALA A 663 24.86 35.96 5.13
C ALA A 663 25.83 34.77 5.06
N THR A 664 27.08 35.09 5.36
CA THR A 664 28.32 34.30 5.49
C THR A 664 28.21 32.87 6.05
N VAL A 665 28.52 31.88 5.20
CA VAL A 665 29.32 30.70 5.58
C VAL A 665 30.70 30.88 4.94
N THR A 666 31.64 31.46 5.68
CA THR A 666 33.05 31.50 5.26
C THR A 666 33.72 30.19 5.59
N GLY A 667 33.74 29.31 4.58
CA GLY A 667 34.89 28.52 4.17
C GLY A 667 35.37 27.40 5.09
N ILE A 668 35.03 26.16 4.74
CA ILE A 668 35.94 25.01 4.92
C ILE A 668 35.80 24.04 3.72
N PRO A 669 36.90 23.66 3.06
CA PRO A 669 36.90 22.61 2.05
C PRO A 669 36.74 21.24 2.71
N SER A 670 35.88 20.38 2.15
CA SER A 670 35.75 18.99 2.61
C SER A 670 37.08 18.26 2.43
N ARG A 671 37.83 18.05 3.51
CA ARG A 671 38.87 17.03 3.56
C ARG A 671 38.26 15.75 4.11
N ALA A 672 37.78 14.92 3.19
CA ALA A 672 37.46 13.54 3.49
C ALA A 672 38.71 12.83 4.04
N GLY A 673 38.57 12.18 5.20
CA GLY A 673 39.50 11.13 5.61
C GLY A 673 40.02 11.21 7.04
N GLN A 674 39.14 11.14 8.04
CA GLN A 674 39.26 10.28 9.23
C GLN A 674 38.23 10.73 10.28
N ARG A 675 37.08 10.05 10.34
CA ARG A 675 36.15 10.23 11.46
C ARG A 675 36.79 9.63 12.72
N PRO A 676 36.87 10.38 13.84
CA PRO A 676 37.41 9.86 15.08
C PRO A 676 36.56 8.69 15.57
N LYS A 677 37.20 7.64 16.11
CA LYS A 677 36.51 6.45 16.63
C LYS A 677 35.72 6.76 17.91
N THR A 678 36.09 7.82 18.62
CA THR A 678 35.49 8.28 19.89
C THR A 678 35.36 9.81 19.89
N LEU A 679 34.26 10.32 20.46
CA LEU A 679 33.98 11.74 20.70
C LEU A 679 34.12 12.10 22.18
N ALA A 680 34.85 11.29 22.96
CA ALA A 680 35.07 11.54 24.38
C ALA A 680 35.67 12.94 24.63
N GLY A 681 35.01 13.70 25.51
CA GLY A 681 35.38 15.08 25.86
C GLY A 681 34.64 16.17 25.07
N ILE A 682 33.77 15.79 24.12
CA ILE A 682 32.78 16.68 23.51
C ILE A 682 31.47 16.61 24.30
N GLU A 683 30.92 17.78 24.62
CA GLU A 683 29.60 17.98 25.20
C GLU A 683 28.65 18.62 24.18
N PHE A 684 27.55 17.96 23.88
CA PHE A 684 26.49 18.49 23.04
C PHE A 684 25.50 19.28 23.87
N TYR A 685 25.22 20.51 23.46
CA TYR A 685 24.12 21.31 24.00
C TYR A 685 22.99 21.33 22.98
N VAL A 686 21.93 20.59 23.29
CA VAL A 686 20.74 20.49 22.47
C VAL A 686 19.74 21.52 22.95
N ILE A 687 19.35 22.43 22.07
CA ILE A 687 18.48 23.56 22.40
C ILE A 687 17.20 23.42 21.58
N VAL A 688 16.10 23.17 22.28
CA VAL A 688 14.77 23.02 21.71
C VAL A 688 13.99 24.31 21.90
N CYS A 689 13.41 24.84 20.82
CA CYS A 689 12.63 26.08 20.85
C CYS A 689 11.22 25.84 20.30
N PRO A 690 10.31 25.25 21.11
CA PRO A 690 8.96 24.91 20.67
C PRO A 690 8.20 26.13 20.13
N GLY A 691 7.59 26.03 18.95
CA GLY A 691 6.78 27.11 18.37
C GLY A 691 7.52 28.37 17.88
N GLY A 692 8.86 28.37 17.80
CA GLY A 692 9.66 29.50 17.31
C GLY A 692 10.83 29.09 16.41
N ALA A 693 11.44 30.07 15.71
CA ALA A 693 12.63 29.82 14.90
C ALA A 693 13.89 29.82 15.78
N ALA A 694 14.49 28.66 16.02
CA ALA A 694 15.76 28.53 16.76
C ALA A 694 16.88 29.43 16.20
N ALA A 695 16.80 29.79 14.92
CA ALA A 695 17.70 30.72 14.24
C ALA A 695 17.74 32.14 14.85
N GLU A 696 16.65 32.60 15.46
CA GLU A 696 16.57 33.92 16.10
C GLU A 696 17.32 33.96 17.44
N LEU A 697 17.48 32.81 18.08
CA LEU A 697 18.20 32.66 19.34
C LEU A 697 19.70 32.38 19.12
N THR A 698 20.11 31.93 17.94
CA THR A 698 21.51 31.64 17.60
C THR A 698 22.49 32.77 17.95
N PRO A 699 22.21 34.07 17.70
CA PRO A 699 23.13 35.15 18.07
C PRO A 699 23.31 35.29 19.59
N LEU A 700 22.23 35.12 20.36
CA LEU A 700 22.27 35.20 21.83
C LEU A 700 23.01 33.99 22.42
N LEU A 701 22.78 32.81 21.85
CA LEU A 701 23.40 31.55 22.29
C LEU A 701 24.90 31.49 21.98
N THR A 702 25.30 31.94 20.79
CA THR A 702 26.72 32.01 20.39
C THR A 702 27.49 33.12 21.10
N GLN A 703 26.82 34.16 21.59
CA GLN A 703 27.44 35.18 22.45
C GLN A 703 27.72 34.64 23.87
N ALA A 704 26.82 33.81 24.40
CA ALA A 704 26.92 33.25 25.75
C ALA A 704 27.79 31.99 25.85
N LEU A 705 27.80 31.17 24.80
CA LEU A 705 28.69 30.02 24.66
C LEU A 705 29.70 30.29 23.55
N PRO A 706 30.99 30.49 23.87
CA PRO A 706 32.03 30.71 22.86
C PRO A 706 32.33 29.38 22.15
N THR A 707 31.47 29.00 21.22
CA THR A 707 31.69 27.91 20.27
C THR A 707 31.40 28.39 18.86
N SER A 708 32.26 27.99 17.93
CA SER A 708 32.07 28.23 16.50
C SER A 708 31.39 27.06 15.79
N CYS A 709 31.11 25.98 16.53
CA CYS A 709 30.52 24.73 16.05
C CYS A 709 29.04 24.65 16.47
N SER A 710 28.16 25.15 15.61
CA SER A 710 26.71 25.05 15.77
C SER A 710 26.06 24.42 14.55
N LEU A 711 25.03 23.60 14.75
CA LEU A 711 24.27 22.93 13.72
C LEU A 711 22.77 23.09 14.00
N ALA A 712 22.04 23.64 13.03
CA ALA A 712 20.58 23.57 13.04
C ALA A 712 20.17 22.14 12.64
N CYS A 713 19.48 21.45 13.54
CA CYS A 713 19.00 20.10 13.38
C CYS A 713 17.50 20.14 13.11
N GLY A 714 17.07 19.53 12.00
CA GLY A 714 15.67 19.17 11.76
C GLY A 714 15.51 17.66 11.56
N GLU A 715 14.30 17.20 11.24
CA GLU A 715 13.95 15.78 11.01
C GLU A 715 14.92 15.01 10.06
N ASP A 716 15.53 15.69 9.07
CA ASP A 716 16.44 15.07 8.09
C ASP A 716 17.93 15.03 8.53
N THR A 717 18.23 15.42 9.77
CA THR A 717 19.62 15.55 10.23
C THR A 717 20.23 14.19 10.51
N ALA A 718 20.97 13.62 9.55
CA ALA A 718 21.67 12.36 9.78
C ALA A 718 22.72 12.47 10.91
N THR A 719 22.84 11.43 11.73
CA THR A 719 23.84 11.35 12.82
C THR A 719 25.26 11.60 12.32
N SER A 720 25.56 11.28 11.05
CA SER A 720 26.86 11.54 10.44
C SER A 720 27.21 13.03 10.36
N TYR A 721 26.24 13.92 10.13
CA TYR A 721 26.49 15.37 10.11
C TYR A 721 26.82 15.91 11.50
N ILE A 722 26.16 15.36 12.53
CA ILE A 722 26.44 15.68 13.94
C ILE A 722 27.83 15.16 14.33
N GLU A 723 28.21 13.95 13.88
CA GLU A 723 29.57 13.42 14.07
C GLU A 723 30.63 14.26 13.34
N ASP A 724 30.32 14.76 12.13
CA ASP A 724 31.25 15.57 11.34
C ASP A 724 31.52 16.93 11.99
N ILE A 725 30.48 17.63 12.50
CA ILE A 725 30.67 18.89 13.24
C ILE A 725 31.36 18.67 14.60
N ALA A 726 31.10 17.54 15.27
CA ALA A 726 31.77 17.19 16.52
C ALA A 726 33.25 16.86 16.31
N ALA A 727 33.59 16.16 15.22
CA ALA A 727 34.97 15.92 14.82
C ALA A 727 35.71 17.23 14.52
N GLU A 728 35.00 18.20 13.94
CA GLU A 728 35.54 19.53 13.70
C GLU A 728 35.77 20.31 15.01
N ALA A 729 34.81 20.29 15.93
CA ALA A 729 34.96 20.90 17.26
C ALA A 729 36.18 20.33 18.00
N GLN A 730 36.32 19.00 17.98
CA GLN A 730 37.45 18.30 18.58
C GLN A 730 38.78 18.70 17.94
N TRP A 731 38.81 18.89 16.62
CA TRP A 731 39.99 19.35 15.90
C TRP A 731 40.36 20.81 16.23
N ARG A 732 39.35 21.68 16.42
CA ARG A 732 39.52 23.08 16.85
C ARG A 732 39.88 23.21 18.34
N GLY A 733 39.81 22.12 19.11
CA GLY A 733 39.99 22.12 20.56
C GLY A 733 38.80 22.70 21.32
N GLU A 734 37.66 22.84 20.66
CA GLU A 734 36.39 23.20 21.30
C GLU A 734 35.82 21.96 22.02
N ARG A 735 35.16 22.21 23.16
CA ARG A 735 34.54 21.15 23.97
C ARG A 735 33.03 21.08 23.81
N HIS A 736 32.41 22.13 23.28
CA HIS A 736 30.96 22.25 23.20
C HIS A 736 30.53 22.29 21.73
N VAL A 737 29.44 21.61 21.42
CA VAL A 737 28.77 21.67 20.12
C VAL A 737 27.32 22.04 20.35
N LEU A 738 26.84 23.07 19.66
CA LEU A 738 25.45 23.51 19.76
C LEU A 738 24.59 22.84 18.70
N LEU A 739 23.55 22.15 19.12
CA LEU A 739 22.53 21.55 18.26
C LEU A 739 21.21 22.30 18.49
N LEU A 740 20.68 22.95 17.45
CA LEU A 740 19.48 23.78 17.53
C LEU A 740 18.31 23.05 16.86
N LEU A 741 17.29 22.67 17.62
CA LEU A 741 16.08 22.02 17.12
C LEU A 741 14.99 23.04 16.82
N GLY A 742 14.34 22.91 15.66
CA GLY A 742 13.28 23.78 15.19
C GLY A 742 11.95 23.57 15.91
N GLY A 743 11.02 24.51 15.74
CA GLY A 743 9.77 24.58 16.53
C GLY A 743 8.70 23.53 16.24
N HIS A 744 8.92 22.61 15.30
CA HIS A 744 8.03 21.47 15.00
C HIS A 744 8.75 20.12 15.06
N ASP A 745 10.06 20.09 15.32
CA ASP A 745 10.82 18.84 15.39
C ASP A 745 10.53 18.14 16.73
N ASP A 746 10.32 16.82 16.68
CA ASP A 746 10.13 16.02 17.89
C ASP A 746 11.48 15.76 18.60
N ALA A 747 11.63 16.41 19.75
CA ALA A 747 12.81 16.30 20.59
C ALA A 747 13.01 14.88 21.14
N GLU A 748 11.95 14.12 21.43
CA GLU A 748 12.05 12.76 21.95
C GLU A 748 12.66 11.85 20.88
N THR A 749 12.07 11.85 19.68
CA THR A 749 12.58 11.13 18.52
C THR A 749 14.03 11.51 18.20
N PHE A 750 14.39 12.80 18.26
CA PHE A 750 15.77 13.24 18.04
C PHE A 750 16.75 12.66 19.08
N CYS A 751 16.36 12.67 20.36
CA CYS A 751 17.20 12.14 21.43
C CYS A 751 17.43 10.64 21.27
N GLU A 752 16.38 9.87 20.96
CA GLU A 752 16.47 8.43 20.73
C GLU A 752 17.32 8.09 19.49
N ALA A 753 17.10 8.79 18.37
CA ALA A 753 17.78 8.51 17.12
C ALA A 753 19.28 8.89 17.15
N HIS A 754 19.62 10.02 17.78
CA HIS A 754 20.95 10.62 17.68
C HIS A 754 21.71 10.64 19.00
N LEU A 755 21.12 11.16 20.08
CA LEU A 755 21.85 11.37 21.34
C LEU A 755 22.21 10.05 22.02
N VAL A 756 21.35 9.03 22.00
CA VAL A 756 21.66 7.70 22.54
C VAL A 756 22.90 7.12 21.85
N HIS A 757 22.96 7.18 20.52
CA HIS A 757 24.13 6.72 19.77
C HIS A 757 25.41 7.51 20.11
N LEU A 758 25.32 8.85 20.20
CA LEU A 758 26.47 9.71 20.48
C LEU A 758 27.00 9.54 21.90
N THR A 759 26.11 9.37 22.88
CA THR A 759 26.49 9.20 24.29
C THR A 759 26.95 7.77 24.58
N GLU A 760 26.20 6.75 24.18
CA GLU A 760 26.52 5.35 24.48
C GLU A 760 27.63 4.78 23.60
N LYS A 761 27.57 5.01 22.28
CA LYS A 761 28.53 4.40 21.33
C LYS A 761 29.73 5.26 21.01
N ARG A 762 29.60 6.60 21.10
CA ARG A 762 30.71 7.54 20.83
C ARG A 762 31.30 8.18 22.09
N HIS A 763 30.75 7.91 23.28
CA HIS A 763 31.23 8.40 24.57
C HIS A 763 31.25 9.93 24.72
N ALA A 764 30.39 10.64 23.99
CA ALA A 764 30.15 12.07 24.21
C ALA A 764 29.21 12.29 25.42
N THR A 765 29.14 13.53 25.92
CA THR A 765 28.10 13.94 26.87
C THR A 765 27.08 14.83 26.17
N ALA A 766 25.84 14.86 26.65
CA ALA A 766 24.79 15.73 26.11
C ALA A 766 23.98 16.35 27.24
N GLN A 767 23.53 17.59 27.04
CA GLN A 767 22.53 18.25 27.88
C GLN A 767 21.46 18.85 26.97
N VAL A 768 20.20 18.67 27.35
CA VAL A 768 19.03 19.10 26.59
C VAL A 768 18.35 20.26 27.32
N PHE A 769 18.18 21.37 26.61
CA PHE A 769 17.58 22.60 27.11
C PHE A 769 16.36 22.97 26.29
N THR A 770 15.22 23.17 26.94
CA THR A 770 14.03 23.76 26.31
C THR A 770 13.98 25.26 26.59
N VAL A 771 13.76 26.09 25.58
CA VAL A 771 13.56 27.54 25.76
C VAL A 771 12.08 27.87 25.62
N LEU A 772 11.47 28.36 26.70
CA LEU A 772 10.09 28.83 26.69
C LEU A 772 10.05 30.31 26.27
N LEU A 773 9.52 30.57 25.08
CA LEU A 773 9.29 31.92 24.57
C LEU A 773 7.94 32.45 25.05
N PRO A 774 7.83 33.74 25.43
CA PRO A 774 6.59 34.29 25.99
C PRO A 774 5.38 34.14 25.07
N HIS A 775 5.58 34.35 23.76
CA HIS A 775 4.50 34.26 22.77
C HIS A 775 3.94 32.83 22.62
N VAL A 776 4.75 31.81 22.91
CA VAL A 776 4.33 30.40 22.88
C VAL A 776 3.43 30.11 24.07
N ALA A 777 3.85 30.53 25.27
CA ALA A 777 3.04 30.40 26.48
C ALA A 777 1.71 31.16 26.39
N THR A 778 1.71 32.37 25.81
CA THR A 778 0.48 33.13 25.59
C THR A 778 -0.42 32.44 24.58
N SER A 779 0.12 31.91 23.48
CA SER A 779 -0.67 31.18 22.49
C SER A 779 -1.33 29.92 23.07
N ILE A 780 -0.64 29.18 23.94
CA ILE A 780 -1.18 27.98 24.60
C ILE A 780 -2.32 28.33 25.56
N THR A 781 -2.26 29.49 26.20
CA THR A 781 -3.23 29.92 27.22
C THR A 781 -4.30 30.87 26.70
N GLU A 782 -4.25 31.24 25.42
CA GLU A 782 -5.26 32.04 24.75
C GLU A 782 -6.50 31.19 24.41
N LEU A 783 -7.64 31.54 24.99
CA LEU A 783 -8.93 30.86 24.81
C LEU A 783 -9.79 31.49 23.70
N GLY A 784 -9.36 32.62 23.11
CA GLY A 784 -10.06 33.36 22.06
C GLY A 784 -9.58 33.03 20.64
N GLY A 785 -10.50 33.05 19.66
CA GLY A 785 -10.31 32.54 18.28
C GLY A 785 -9.46 33.41 17.35
N GLY A 786 -8.17 33.59 17.67
CA GLY A 786 -7.17 34.19 16.78
C GLY A 786 -6.30 33.16 16.03
N ALA A 787 -5.96 32.04 16.68
CA ALA A 787 -5.19 30.94 16.10
C ALA A 787 -6.10 29.72 15.87
N LEU A 788 -5.84 28.94 14.81
CA LEU A 788 -6.50 27.65 14.59
C LEU A 788 -6.21 26.75 15.81
N ALA A 789 -7.24 26.10 16.38
CA ALA A 789 -7.08 25.24 17.57
C ALA A 789 -5.95 24.20 17.39
N SER A 790 -5.82 23.66 16.18
CA SER A 790 -4.77 22.73 15.77
C SER A 790 -3.35 23.28 15.88
N GLU A 791 -3.13 24.59 15.67
CA GLU A 791 -1.79 25.20 15.85
C GLU A 791 -1.40 25.29 17.32
N VAL A 792 -2.39 25.51 18.18
CA VAL A 792 -2.16 25.61 19.63
C VAL A 792 -1.88 24.24 20.22
N GLU A 793 -2.64 23.23 19.80
CA GLU A 793 -2.42 21.82 20.18
C GLU A 793 -1.04 21.35 19.73
N ALA A 794 -0.63 21.61 18.49
CA ALA A 794 0.70 21.26 17.98
C ALA A 794 1.85 21.95 18.75
N ARG A 795 1.65 23.21 19.18
CA ARG A 795 2.65 23.93 20.00
C ARG A 795 2.77 23.37 21.41
N LEU A 796 1.64 23.00 22.02
CA LEU A 796 1.62 22.38 23.34
C LEU A 796 2.25 20.99 23.30
N ASP A 797 1.92 20.18 22.30
CA ASP A 797 2.50 18.86 22.09
C ASP A 797 4.03 18.94 21.92
N SER A 798 4.51 19.79 21.00
CA SER A 798 5.95 20.03 20.80
C SER A 798 6.65 20.51 22.08
N LEU A 799 6.01 21.35 22.89
CA LEU A 799 6.56 21.80 24.17
C LEU A 799 6.64 20.65 25.19
N LEU A 800 5.60 19.82 25.31
CA LEU A 800 5.57 18.71 26.26
C LEU A 800 6.60 17.63 25.91
N SER A 801 6.71 17.25 24.63
CA SER A 801 7.72 16.31 24.15
C SER A 801 9.14 16.85 24.38
N ALA A 802 9.39 18.14 24.11
CA ALA A 802 10.66 18.77 24.42
C ALA A 802 11.01 18.71 25.92
N VAL A 803 10.03 18.99 26.78
CA VAL A 803 10.22 19.06 28.23
C VAL A 803 10.51 17.70 28.85
N ARG A 804 9.86 16.63 28.37
CA ARG A 804 10.04 15.27 28.89
C ARG A 804 11.48 14.77 28.79
N VAL A 805 12.22 15.18 27.76
CA VAL A 805 13.64 14.82 27.56
C VAL A 805 14.63 15.92 27.97
N SER A 806 14.15 17.07 28.45
CA SER A 806 15.02 18.18 28.84
C SER A 806 15.56 18.04 30.25
N ASP A 807 16.84 18.36 30.42
CA ASP A 807 17.46 18.53 31.75
C ASP A 807 17.02 19.85 32.40
N ALA A 808 16.78 20.87 31.57
CA ALA A 808 16.40 22.19 32.04
C ALA A 808 15.50 22.96 31.06
N LEU A 809 14.64 23.82 31.60
CA LEU A 809 13.84 24.78 30.86
C LEU A 809 14.26 26.21 31.20
N ILE A 810 14.44 27.03 30.17
CA ILE A 810 14.93 28.39 30.28
C ILE A 810 13.85 29.36 29.84
N THR A 811 13.52 30.31 30.73
CA THR A 811 12.57 31.39 30.41
C THR A 811 13.32 32.65 30.00
N MET A 812 12.75 33.38 29.03
CA MET A 812 13.27 34.68 28.59
C MET A 812 12.74 35.85 29.42
N VAL A 813 11.75 35.61 30.29
CA VAL A 813 11.12 36.61 31.15
C VAL A 813 11.52 36.36 32.61
N PRO A 814 11.87 37.43 33.37
CA PRO A 814 12.21 37.30 34.78
C PRO A 814 11.09 36.62 35.58
N PRO A 815 11.40 35.77 36.58
CA PRO A 815 10.37 35.07 37.36
C PRO A 815 9.37 35.99 38.08
N LYS A 816 9.73 37.26 38.30
CA LYS A 816 8.86 38.28 38.91
C LYS A 816 7.87 38.93 37.93
N GLU A 817 8.12 38.78 36.63
CA GLU A 817 7.38 39.42 35.54
C GLU A 817 6.58 38.41 34.69
N LEU A 818 6.64 37.12 35.04
CA LEU A 818 5.87 36.08 34.36
C LEU A 818 4.37 36.35 34.49
N SER A 819 3.68 36.26 33.36
CA SER A 819 2.22 36.27 33.29
C SER A 819 1.62 35.03 33.95
N ARG A 820 0.32 35.07 34.28
CA ARG A 820 -0.39 33.89 34.80
C ARG A 820 -0.39 32.72 33.82
N GLY A 821 -0.47 33.01 32.52
CA GLY A 821 -0.41 31.99 31.47
C GLY A 821 0.94 31.30 31.45
N GLU A 822 2.04 32.06 31.50
CA GLU A 822 3.40 31.51 31.60
C GLU A 822 3.59 30.68 32.87
N HIS A 823 3.08 31.15 34.02
CA HIS A 823 3.10 30.35 35.25
C HIS A 823 2.33 29.04 35.10
N GLY A 824 1.15 29.06 34.49
CA GLY A 824 0.35 27.85 34.25
C GLY A 824 1.06 26.86 33.33
N VAL A 825 1.65 27.33 32.23
CA VAL A 825 2.43 26.49 31.31
C VAL A 825 3.66 25.90 32.02
N LEU A 826 4.38 26.68 32.82
CA LEU A 826 5.52 26.17 33.59
C LEU A 826 5.11 25.10 34.62
N GLN A 827 3.95 25.25 35.28
CA GLN A 827 3.42 24.21 36.17
C GLN A 827 3.14 22.92 35.40
N VAL A 828 2.57 23.02 34.20
CA VAL A 828 2.34 21.88 33.30
C VAL A 828 3.68 21.22 32.91
N CYS A 829 4.70 22.01 32.54
CA CYS A 829 6.03 21.49 32.21
C CYS A 829 6.68 20.74 33.38
N CYS A 830 6.64 21.30 34.59
CA CYS A 830 7.17 20.62 35.80
C CYS A 830 6.38 19.35 36.17
N ARG A 831 5.12 19.24 35.74
CA ARG A 831 4.31 18.03 35.92
C ARG A 831 4.66 16.95 34.89
N ALA A 832 4.92 17.36 33.65
CA ALA A 832 5.38 16.46 32.60
C ALA A 832 6.79 15.91 32.86
N ASN A 833 7.67 16.71 33.47
CA ASN A 833 9.00 16.29 33.90
C ASN A 833 9.30 16.78 35.33
N PRO A 834 9.17 15.90 36.35
CA PRO A 834 9.44 16.23 37.75
C PRO A 834 10.90 16.61 38.05
N ASP A 835 11.84 16.17 37.21
CA ASP A 835 13.29 16.41 37.39
C ASP A 835 13.77 17.68 36.66
N LEU A 836 12.87 18.38 35.97
CA LEU A 836 13.17 19.57 35.16
C LEU A 836 13.67 20.75 36.01
N MET A 837 14.88 21.23 35.71
CA MET A 837 15.42 22.45 36.34
C MET A 837 14.94 23.71 35.60
N LEU A 838 14.47 24.73 36.32
CA LEU A 838 14.05 26.00 35.72
C LEU A 838 15.10 27.09 35.90
N PHE A 839 15.48 27.74 34.81
CA PHE A 839 16.40 28.88 34.82
C PHE A 839 15.82 30.11 34.16
N TYR A 840 16.15 31.27 34.70
CA TYR A 840 15.94 32.55 34.02
C TYR A 840 17.24 33.00 33.36
N SER A 841 17.14 33.42 32.10
CA SER A 841 18.23 33.87 31.25
C SER A 841 19.30 32.81 30.97
N TRP A 842 19.63 32.67 29.69
CA TRP A 842 20.69 31.78 29.23
C TRP A 842 22.09 32.19 29.75
N GLU A 843 22.35 33.51 29.84
CA GLU A 843 23.64 34.06 30.26
C GLU A 843 23.87 33.95 31.77
N ALA A 844 22.81 34.16 32.56
CA ALA A 844 22.90 34.25 34.01
C ALA A 844 22.60 32.92 34.72
N ARG A 845 21.83 32.03 34.07
CA ARG A 845 21.38 30.72 34.58
C ARG A 845 20.94 30.78 36.03
N HIS A 846 20.04 31.71 36.35
CA HIS A 846 19.54 31.86 37.72
C HIS A 846 18.43 30.84 37.98
N PRO A 847 18.66 29.81 38.81
CA PRO A 847 17.63 28.82 39.08
C PRO A 847 16.48 29.46 39.85
N PHE A 848 15.26 29.07 39.51
CA PHE A 848 14.07 29.45 40.25
C PHE A 848 13.11 28.27 40.37
N THR A 849 12.15 28.37 41.26
CA THR A 849 11.06 27.38 41.38
C THR A 849 9.74 28.06 41.11
N VAL A 850 8.81 27.33 40.50
CA VAL A 850 7.43 27.79 40.35
C VAL A 850 6.74 27.54 41.70
N CYS A 851 6.42 28.60 42.42
CA CYS A 851 5.66 28.48 43.66
C CYS A 851 4.20 28.16 43.33
N ASP A 852 3.65 27.10 43.94
CA ASP A 852 2.21 26.83 43.99
C ASP A 852 1.51 27.91 44.82
N ARG A 853 1.30 29.09 44.24
CA ARG A 853 0.37 30.06 44.80
C ARG A 853 -1.04 29.66 44.39
N THR A 854 -1.61 28.69 45.10
CA THR A 854 -3.05 28.76 45.34
C THR A 854 -3.29 30.08 46.08
N PRO A 855 -4.13 31.00 45.56
CA PRO A 855 -4.41 32.23 46.28
C PRO A 855 -5.02 31.85 47.64
N SER A 856 -4.31 32.19 48.72
CA SER A 856 -4.83 32.19 50.08
C SER A 856 -6.20 32.88 50.07
N GLU A 857 -7.22 32.18 50.56
CA GLU A 857 -8.56 32.69 50.83
C GLU A 857 -8.50 33.83 51.87
N SER A 858 -8.00 34.98 51.46
CA SER A 858 -7.93 36.17 52.31
C SER A 858 -7.75 37.40 51.43
N GLY A 859 -8.81 37.81 50.74
CA GLY A 859 -8.84 39.04 49.96
C GLY A 859 -10.21 39.27 49.32
N SER A 860 -11.00 40.15 49.95
CA SER A 860 -12.26 40.77 49.51
C SER A 860 -12.81 40.38 48.12
N ALA A 861 -13.97 39.74 48.14
CA ALA A 861 -14.77 39.26 47.00
C ALA A 861 -15.40 40.38 46.14
N SER A 862 -14.61 41.21 45.45
CA SER A 862 -15.21 42.22 44.56
C SER A 862 -14.61 42.35 43.15
N ASP A 863 -13.68 41.49 42.72
CA ASP A 863 -13.20 41.48 41.32
C ASP A 863 -12.74 40.08 40.83
N ALA A 864 -13.18 38.99 41.48
CA ALA A 864 -12.65 37.63 41.25
C ALA A 864 -13.20 36.89 40.02
N ASP A 865 -14.25 37.40 39.35
CA ASP A 865 -15.04 36.61 38.39
C ASP A 865 -14.50 36.56 36.95
N ALA A 866 -13.36 37.20 36.63
CA ALA A 866 -12.93 37.40 35.24
C ALA A 866 -11.50 36.96 34.90
N THR A 867 -10.75 36.33 35.81
CA THR A 867 -9.33 36.03 35.56
C THR A 867 -9.07 34.55 35.26
N PRO A 868 -8.34 34.22 34.19
CA PRO A 868 -7.95 32.85 33.88
C PRO A 868 -7.10 32.20 34.97
N VAL A 869 -7.31 30.90 35.18
CA VAL A 869 -6.66 30.11 36.23
C VAL A 869 -6.43 28.67 35.77
N LEU A 870 -5.27 28.10 36.12
CA LEU A 870 -5.00 26.67 35.97
C LEU A 870 -5.61 25.90 37.15
N LYS A 871 -6.38 24.84 36.88
CA LYS A 871 -6.95 23.98 37.90
C LYS A 871 -6.43 22.56 37.75
N GLU A 872 -5.91 22.00 38.84
CA GLU A 872 -5.58 20.58 38.97
C GLU A 872 -6.80 19.81 39.46
N MET A 873 -7.18 18.76 38.73
CA MET A 873 -8.25 17.86 39.09
C MET A 873 -7.73 16.43 39.11
N LYS A 874 -8.25 15.63 40.03
CA LYS A 874 -7.84 14.24 40.21
C LYS A 874 -9.04 13.35 40.04
N VAL A 875 -8.96 12.44 39.08
CA VAL A 875 -9.96 11.42 38.79
C VAL A 875 -9.46 10.13 39.41
N ARG A 876 -10.15 9.65 40.45
CA ARG A 876 -9.68 8.53 41.27
C ARG A 876 -10.70 7.40 41.32
N THR A 877 -10.21 6.17 41.24
CA THR A 877 -11.02 5.00 41.58
C THR A 877 -10.86 4.68 43.08
N PRO A 878 -11.91 4.19 43.76
CA PRO A 878 -11.78 3.66 45.11
C PRO A 878 -10.73 2.55 45.16
N ALA A 879 -10.03 2.41 46.29
CA ALA A 879 -9.06 1.33 46.48
C ALA A 879 -9.73 -0.04 46.29
N GLY A 880 -9.09 -0.91 45.50
CA GLY A 880 -9.63 -2.23 45.18
C GLY A 880 -10.73 -2.24 44.12
N VAL A 881 -10.98 -1.12 43.43
CA VAL A 881 -11.90 -1.05 42.29
C VAL A 881 -11.09 -0.77 41.00
N PRO A 882 -11.14 -1.66 40.00
CA PRO A 882 -10.43 -1.45 38.74
C PRO A 882 -11.17 -0.46 37.83
N VAL A 883 -10.47 0.01 36.81
CA VAL A 883 -11.06 0.77 35.70
C VAL A 883 -11.74 -0.19 34.72
N ALA A 884 -12.91 0.18 34.23
CA ALA A 884 -13.61 -0.56 33.17
C ALA A 884 -12.85 -0.46 31.84
N PRO A 885 -12.34 -1.57 31.26
CA PRO A 885 -11.54 -1.54 30.02
C PRO A 885 -12.28 -0.92 28.84
N ALA A 886 -13.57 -1.22 28.69
CA ALA A 886 -14.40 -0.67 27.62
C ALA A 886 -14.62 0.85 27.77
N ALA A 887 -14.75 1.36 29.00
CA ALA A 887 -14.88 2.80 29.25
C ALA A 887 -13.55 3.52 28.99
N LEU A 888 -12.43 2.93 29.39
CA LEU A 888 -11.11 3.47 29.07
C LEU A 888 -10.85 3.47 27.57
N ALA A 889 -11.22 2.40 26.86
CA ALA A 889 -11.10 2.32 25.40
C ALA A 889 -11.98 3.34 24.67
N PHE A 890 -13.16 3.70 25.20
CA PHE A 890 -13.94 4.79 24.64
C PHE A 890 -13.15 6.12 24.68
N LEU A 891 -12.42 6.36 25.77
CA LEU A 891 -11.60 7.57 25.93
C LEU A 891 -10.35 7.59 25.04
N THR A 892 -9.98 6.49 24.40
CA THR A 892 -8.90 6.46 23.39
C THR A 892 -9.37 6.86 21.99
N HIS A 893 -10.66 7.09 21.80
CA HIS A 893 -11.19 7.57 20.52
C HIS A 893 -10.98 9.07 20.39
N ALA A 894 -10.60 9.53 19.20
CA ALA A 894 -10.41 10.95 18.91
C ALA A 894 -11.67 11.77 19.25
N GLY A 895 -11.49 12.89 19.96
CA GLY A 895 -12.57 13.78 20.41
C GLY A 895 -13.26 13.37 21.72
N ALA A 896 -12.87 12.25 22.35
CA ALA A 896 -13.52 11.80 23.58
C ALA A 896 -13.40 12.80 24.76
N LEU A 897 -12.41 13.69 24.74
CA LEU A 897 -12.18 14.73 25.75
C LEU A 897 -12.61 16.13 25.32
N ASP A 898 -13.36 16.30 24.22
CA ASP A 898 -13.78 17.61 23.69
C ASP A 898 -14.53 18.48 24.72
N CYS A 899 -15.17 17.86 25.73
CA CYS A 899 -15.81 18.59 26.83
C CYS A 899 -14.83 19.45 27.66
N PHE A 900 -13.52 19.21 27.55
CA PHE A 900 -12.47 20.01 28.19
C PHE A 900 -11.80 21.03 27.25
N TYR A 901 -12.33 21.21 26.03
CA TYR A 901 -11.81 22.14 25.01
C TYR A 901 -12.88 23.16 24.56
N ALA A 902 -13.78 23.52 25.47
CA ALA A 902 -14.84 24.49 25.19
C ALA A 902 -14.25 25.87 24.84
N ALA A 903 -14.42 26.29 23.58
CA ALA A 903 -13.88 27.53 23.06
C ALA A 903 -14.28 28.75 23.91
N GLY A 904 -13.29 29.54 24.34
CA GLY A 904 -13.50 30.69 25.22
C GLY A 904 -13.68 30.37 26.71
N GLU A 905 -13.80 29.09 27.09
CA GLU A 905 -14.12 28.69 28.47
C GLU A 905 -13.01 27.88 29.13
N CYS A 906 -12.54 26.79 28.50
CA CYS A 906 -11.50 25.95 29.07
C CYS A 906 -10.67 25.20 28.01
N ARG A 907 -9.46 24.78 28.40
CA ARG A 907 -8.57 23.93 27.61
C ARG A 907 -7.81 22.95 28.51
N LEU A 908 -7.90 21.66 28.23
CA LEU A 908 -7.07 20.64 28.88
C LEU A 908 -5.63 20.78 28.36
N LEU A 909 -4.68 21.02 29.27
CA LEU A 909 -3.27 21.18 28.92
C LEU A 909 -2.44 19.91 29.20
N PHE A 910 -2.92 19.04 30.09
CA PHE A 910 -2.20 17.84 30.49
C PHE A 910 -3.15 16.85 31.15
N ALA A 911 -3.01 15.56 30.79
CA ALA A 911 -3.58 14.46 31.53
C ALA A 911 -2.52 13.35 31.65
N GLN A 912 -2.32 12.82 32.86
CA GLN A 912 -1.43 11.68 33.08
C GLN A 912 -1.81 10.92 34.34
N GLY A 913 -1.71 9.60 34.33
CA GLY A 913 -2.03 8.77 35.47
C GLY A 913 -1.74 7.29 35.30
N ASP A 914 -1.66 6.57 36.42
CA ASP A 914 -1.55 5.12 36.45
C ASP A 914 -2.93 4.53 36.78
N VAL A 915 -3.40 3.58 35.97
CA VAL A 915 -4.70 2.92 36.14
C VAL A 915 -4.57 1.41 36.24
N TRP A 916 -5.45 0.81 37.03
CA TRP A 916 -5.54 -0.63 37.15
C TRP A 916 -6.58 -1.19 36.19
N VAL A 917 -6.12 -1.96 35.20
CA VAL A 917 -6.96 -2.67 34.23
C VAL A 917 -7.04 -4.15 34.65
N PRO A 918 -8.23 -4.73 34.89
CA PRO A 918 -8.38 -6.03 35.55
C PRO A 918 -7.88 -7.20 34.71
N THR A 919 -7.96 -7.09 33.39
CA THR A 919 -7.49 -8.09 32.41
C THR A 919 -5.98 -8.10 32.21
N ARG A 920 -5.23 -7.16 32.80
CA ARG A 920 -3.80 -6.96 32.57
C ARG A 920 -2.90 -7.37 33.74
N GLY A 921 -3.45 -8.16 34.68
CA GLY A 921 -2.68 -8.73 35.78
C GLY A 921 -2.06 -7.67 36.70
N SER A 922 -0.76 -7.78 36.97
CA SER A 922 0.00 -6.90 37.86
C SER A 922 0.58 -5.66 37.19
N THR A 923 0.40 -5.48 35.88
CA THR A 923 0.98 -4.36 35.14
C THR A 923 0.04 -3.16 35.16
N GLN A 924 0.57 -1.97 35.48
CA GLN A 924 -0.18 -0.71 35.43
C GLN A 924 -0.51 -0.35 33.99
N GLY A 925 -1.68 0.23 33.75
CA GLY A 925 -1.94 0.99 32.52
C GLY A 925 -1.46 2.42 32.74
N PHE A 926 -0.40 2.83 32.06
CA PHE A 926 0.03 4.22 32.04
C PHE A 926 -0.84 4.98 31.03
N VAL A 927 -1.54 6.01 31.49
CA VAL A 927 -2.48 6.79 30.69
C VAL A 927 -1.95 8.21 30.56
N TYR A 928 -1.94 8.75 29.34
CA TYR A 928 -1.57 10.13 29.08
C TYR A 928 -2.41 10.77 27.98
N LEU A 929 -2.39 12.10 27.92
CA LEU A 929 -3.14 12.89 26.93
C LEU A 929 -2.46 12.85 25.55
N ASP A 930 -3.22 12.50 24.51
CA ASP A 930 -2.95 12.92 23.14
C ASP A 930 -3.63 14.29 22.93
N VAL A 931 -2.80 15.33 22.93
CA VAL A 931 -3.23 16.72 22.83
C VAL A 931 -3.84 17.02 21.46
N VAL A 932 -3.39 16.36 20.39
CA VAL A 932 -3.83 16.64 19.01
C VAL A 932 -5.14 15.94 18.70
N SER A 933 -5.34 14.73 19.22
CA SER A 933 -6.56 13.93 18.99
C SER A 933 -7.64 14.14 20.06
N HIS A 934 -7.39 14.91 21.11
CA HIS A 934 -8.28 15.10 22.26
C HIS A 934 -8.74 13.76 22.87
N CYS A 935 -7.81 12.83 23.05
CA CYS A 935 -8.09 11.51 23.62
C CYS A 935 -6.98 11.06 24.58
N LEU A 936 -7.20 9.94 25.25
CA LEU A 936 -6.21 9.31 26.11
C LEU A 936 -5.48 8.20 25.35
N THR A 937 -4.17 8.12 25.53
CA THR A 937 -3.35 6.99 25.10
C THR A 937 -3.03 6.12 26.30
N VAL A 938 -3.00 4.79 26.11
CA VAL A 938 -2.77 3.80 27.16
C VAL A 938 -1.58 2.92 26.78
N GLU A 939 -0.58 2.89 27.63
CA GLU A 939 0.67 2.12 27.47
C GLU A 939 0.92 1.21 28.69
N PRO A 940 1.74 0.14 28.55
CA PRO A 940 2.15 -0.66 29.68
C PRO A 940 3.05 0.16 30.62
N GLY A 941 2.61 0.33 31.87
CA GLY A 941 3.33 1.00 32.95
C GLY A 941 4.18 0.05 33.78
N LYS A 942 4.53 0.48 35.00
CA LYS A 942 5.30 -0.34 35.95
C LYS A 942 4.40 -1.43 36.56
N GLU A 943 5.01 -2.45 37.14
CA GLU A 943 4.26 -3.42 37.93
C GLU A 943 3.78 -2.79 39.26
N TRP A 944 2.57 -3.14 39.69
CA TRP A 944 2.03 -2.73 40.98
C TRP A 944 2.90 -3.26 42.12
N ALA A 945 3.31 -2.38 43.04
CA ALA A 945 4.11 -2.76 44.19
C ALA A 945 3.36 -3.66 45.19
N SER A 946 2.02 -3.64 45.20
CA SER A 946 1.19 -4.52 46.01
C SER A 946 0.76 -5.76 45.22
N GLU A 947 1.03 -6.95 45.76
CA GLU A 947 0.48 -8.21 45.26
C GLU A 947 -1.05 -8.30 45.49
N SER A 948 -1.57 -7.52 46.45
CA SER A 948 -2.98 -7.43 46.79
C SER A 948 -3.71 -6.43 45.88
N ASP A 949 -4.74 -6.90 45.18
CA ASP A 949 -5.66 -6.08 44.38
C ASP A 949 -6.39 -5.02 45.23
N ALA A 950 -6.65 -5.31 46.52
CA ALA A 950 -7.40 -4.43 47.41
C ALA A 950 -6.70 -3.09 47.72
N ASP A 951 -5.39 -3.02 47.52
CA ASP A 951 -4.57 -1.84 47.80
C ASP A 951 -4.30 -1.00 46.53
N ARG A 952 -4.73 -1.48 45.35
CA ARG A 952 -4.51 -0.77 44.08
C ARG A 952 -5.47 0.41 43.96
N THR A 953 -4.93 1.55 43.54
CA THR A 953 -5.68 2.79 43.32
C THR A 953 -5.32 3.37 41.96
N SER A 954 -6.31 3.53 41.08
CA SER A 954 -6.12 4.26 39.81
C SER A 954 -6.27 5.75 40.06
N GLU A 955 -5.32 6.56 39.60
CA GLU A 955 -5.35 8.03 39.70
C GLU A 955 -4.92 8.66 38.36
N LEU A 956 -5.80 9.48 37.79
CA LEU A 956 -5.55 10.31 36.62
C LEU A 956 -5.58 11.79 37.03
N THR A 957 -4.50 12.52 36.76
CA THR A 957 -4.39 13.96 37.05
C THR A 957 -4.65 14.75 35.78
N LEU A 958 -5.55 15.73 35.85
CA LEU A 958 -5.92 16.65 34.78
C LEU A 958 -5.51 18.08 35.15
N LEU A 959 -4.80 18.78 34.26
CA LEU A 959 -4.51 20.22 34.40
C LEU A 959 -5.28 20.97 33.32
N VAL A 960 -6.28 21.75 33.74
CA VAL A 960 -7.19 22.46 32.84
C VAL A 960 -7.06 23.96 33.02
N TRP A 961 -6.78 24.66 31.93
CA TRP A 961 -6.77 26.11 31.89
C TRP A 961 -8.19 26.63 31.72
N CYS A 962 -8.70 27.38 32.69
CA CYS A 962 -10.08 27.87 32.72
C CYS A 962 -10.11 29.39 32.62
N ALA A 963 -11.07 29.95 31.88
CA ALA A 963 -11.24 31.40 31.73
C ALA A 963 -11.59 32.10 33.04
N ASN A 964 -12.34 31.43 33.93
CA ASN A 964 -12.76 31.91 35.25
C ASN A 964 -13.16 30.74 36.17
N ASP A 965 -13.53 31.04 37.41
CA ASP A 965 -13.94 30.02 38.40
C ASP A 965 -15.27 29.32 38.04
N ALA A 966 -16.15 29.96 37.25
CA ALA A 966 -17.38 29.32 36.78
C ALA A 966 -17.08 28.19 35.77
N ALA A 967 -16.21 28.44 34.80
CA ALA A 967 -15.70 27.42 33.87
C ALA A 967 -15.00 26.28 34.63
N ALA A 968 -14.22 26.61 35.66
CA ALA A 968 -13.62 25.61 36.53
C ALA A 968 -14.65 24.72 37.25
N GLY A 969 -15.81 25.27 37.66
CA GLY A 969 -16.91 24.50 38.23
C GLY A 969 -17.55 23.52 37.22
N THR A 970 -17.70 23.95 35.96
CA THR A 970 -18.17 23.09 34.87
C THR A 970 -17.19 21.94 34.61
N VAL A 971 -15.89 22.26 34.51
CA VAL A 971 -14.81 21.27 34.33
C VAL A 971 -14.78 20.27 35.49
N ALA A 972 -15.02 20.70 36.73
CA ALA A 972 -15.08 19.80 37.89
C ALA A 972 -16.23 18.80 37.78
N THR A 973 -17.36 19.22 37.20
CA THR A 973 -18.50 18.34 36.92
C THR A 973 -18.15 17.31 35.84
N HIS A 974 -17.42 17.71 34.80
CA HIS A 974 -16.91 16.79 33.77
C HIS A 974 -15.90 15.79 34.34
N ALA A 975 -14.98 16.22 35.20
CA ALA A 975 -14.03 15.32 35.87
C ALA A 975 -14.74 14.30 36.78
N ALA A 976 -15.77 14.72 37.53
CA ALA A 976 -16.57 13.81 38.36
C ALA A 976 -17.38 12.80 37.51
N ALA A 977 -17.89 13.23 36.35
CA ALA A 977 -18.54 12.33 35.41
C ALA A 977 -17.55 11.31 34.83
N LEU A 978 -16.35 11.75 34.48
CA LEU A 978 -15.26 10.89 34.01
C LEU A 978 -14.86 9.85 35.06
N GLU A 979 -14.78 10.26 36.33
CA GLU A 979 -14.52 9.35 37.46
C GLU A 979 -15.57 8.25 37.55
N THR A 980 -16.84 8.63 37.49
CA THR A 980 -17.96 7.67 37.53
C THR A 980 -17.97 6.75 36.31
N GLN A 981 -17.58 7.26 35.14
CA GLN A 981 -17.51 6.48 33.90
C GLN A 981 -16.38 5.44 33.94
N LEU A 982 -15.20 5.81 34.45
CA LEU A 982 -14.04 4.93 34.52
C LEU A 982 -14.20 3.83 35.58
N GLN A 983 -14.92 4.09 36.66
CA GLN A 983 -15.17 3.09 37.71
C GLN A 983 -15.91 1.87 37.15
N TRP A 984 -15.46 0.68 37.55
CA TRP A 984 -16.16 -0.57 37.26
C TRP A 984 -17.56 -0.58 37.89
N SER A 985 -18.56 -0.98 37.12
CA SER A 985 -19.93 -1.17 37.59
C SER A 985 -20.45 -2.52 37.18
N GLU A 986 -20.83 -3.38 38.14
CA GLU A 986 -21.35 -4.72 37.85
C GLU A 986 -22.56 -4.70 36.91
N ALA A 987 -23.40 -3.67 37.00
CA ALA A 987 -24.58 -3.52 36.17
C ALA A 987 -24.27 -3.18 34.70
N ARG A 988 -23.13 -2.54 34.44
CA ARG A 988 -22.70 -2.12 33.08
C ARG A 988 -21.68 -3.10 32.48
N ASP A 989 -20.71 -3.53 33.29
CA ASP A 989 -19.49 -4.19 32.84
C ASP A 989 -19.45 -5.70 33.16
N GLY A 990 -20.43 -6.20 33.93
CA GLY A 990 -20.58 -7.60 34.31
C GLY A 990 -20.09 -7.94 35.72
N SER A 991 -20.40 -9.14 36.19
CA SER A 991 -20.14 -9.56 37.58
C SER A 991 -18.71 -10.05 37.86
N ASP A 992 -17.90 -10.29 36.82
CA ASP A 992 -16.52 -10.79 36.95
C ASP A 992 -15.58 -9.94 36.09
N TRP A 993 -14.67 -9.21 36.74
CA TRP A 993 -13.73 -8.31 36.08
C TRP A 993 -12.65 -9.06 35.26
N LEU A 994 -12.42 -10.36 35.50
CA LEU A 994 -11.39 -11.14 34.79
C LEU A 994 -11.91 -11.62 33.43
N LEU A 995 -13.23 -11.67 33.28
CA LEU A 995 -13.93 -12.02 32.04
C LEU A 995 -14.43 -10.78 31.30
N ALA A 996 -14.00 -9.58 31.72
CA ALA A 996 -14.37 -8.32 31.11
C ALA A 996 -13.98 -8.30 29.62
N TYR A 997 -14.86 -7.77 28.79
CA TYR A 997 -14.51 -7.45 27.41
C TYR A 997 -13.46 -6.34 27.41
N ASP A 998 -12.26 -6.65 26.91
CA ASP A 998 -11.13 -5.73 26.87
C ASP A 998 -10.75 -5.41 25.41
N PRO A 999 -11.26 -4.28 24.88
CA PRO A 999 -10.92 -3.80 23.55
C PRO A 999 -9.61 -2.99 23.50
N LEU A 1000 -8.88 -2.85 24.62
CA LEU A 1000 -7.60 -2.13 24.62
C LEU A 1000 -6.53 -2.91 23.84
N PRO A 1001 -5.53 -2.23 23.24
CA PRO A 1001 -4.42 -2.87 22.54
C PRO A 1001 -3.76 -3.98 23.39
N GLN A 1002 -3.32 -5.07 22.75
CA GLN A 1002 -2.53 -6.09 23.44
C GLN A 1002 -1.17 -5.50 23.86
N TRP A 1003 -0.74 -5.80 25.08
CA TRP A 1003 0.61 -5.48 25.55
C TRP A 1003 1.51 -6.64 25.15
N ASP A 1004 2.57 -6.37 24.39
CA ASP A 1004 3.52 -7.37 23.89
C ASP A 1004 4.38 -7.99 25.01
#